data_AF-A0A9X1V5E1-F1
#
_entry.id   AF-A0A9X1V5E1-F1
#
_cell.length_a   1.000
_cell.length_b   1.000
_cell.length_c   1.000
_cell.angle_alpha   90.00
_cell.angle_beta   90.00
_cell.angle_gamma   90.00
#
_symmetry.space_group_name_H-M   'P 1'
#
loop_
_entity.id
_entity.type
_entity.pdbx_description
1 polymer ?
#
loop_
_entity_poly.entity_id
_entity_poly.type
_entity_poly.pdbx_seq_one_letter_code
_entity_poly.pdbx_strand_id
1 'polypeptide(L)'
;MRNNIKAPTTNENRVIKFLILLGIVSILNFLYFFLDRESWGNTFLFILLSISLFYGILKKIYLWYNYSNISIPKKPDKKQDFTVDVLTTYFPGEPYQMIITTLEAIIKIKYPHETFLCDEANDPYLKDFCKSHGIHHVTRNNRVDAKAGNINNALRKVAKGDITVILDPDHIPDPDFLDQVIPYFSDPEIGFVQTVQGYYNIKETLVARGAAEQTFQFYGPMMMTLNSYGSVNAIGANCVFRRSALDSIGGHAPGLCEDMHTAMKLYSRNWKAVYLPKILAQGLAPSNLTSYFKQQLKWARGTFDLLFKVYPKLFNKFSLRQKIHFGILPLHYLSGLITLLNFIIPIISLLFSITPWKGNVIDFGLALLPMVGSSILIRTYIQKWVIQRKERGFHLIGGLLEINTWWIYLLGFFYTILNKNIPYLPTPKENEFATNYRIIIPNSIVALISVIAVFIGLSNDYTPFTMVMSGFAIFNAIIMLLGIYLTIKTTNENNILRNNLRKDLVAKLNSLRIKTLKAGNSLFTVTRFTALPILLIVLITSVWLKQQKDGKRWDDISAQYYQPESGSYLGIYHPDRDTGVVNLSEIKKIEKEQQLDFNIISFYLSWDKNAKNNFPEKLLKSIKAENAIPMITWEPWLKEKNTENSRKGQESILKRIANGEYDSYINTFGKQLAEFDEPVYLRFAHEFDNPQYPWSKTKGNLEEEFKLAWKHVYNLLKSQGAYKIMMVWNPWKFENMNKFYPGDEYVDWVGFTLLNYAKLNKRGKTVAFEKLYKEFHDKLYWFTRKPVMLAEFGSVKSSNSNEQSNWLRNSSEILRNEFEEVKAVVMFNSAYDNNIPEGKVYLEEYIDWTTDSIGLFSEYQGSISYRKPDTRNRISTNNRLKFKKYPRGVRYKKGLNWKDNYYVLSRKTLLKDFRLMKKVGINTILYPGGNVYDHNTLKYSQRNNINIMYDFQTFEPVDFINNEAVVTEMEEEILEKVKNLNNHENITGYSFNLRLEDYYNKPLLFEQQQAMVDWYTQLFPKIKLYSPSTPVVLNIELNSETRYILSELNKYVPADYFGLVVRDTAYLDKTIDLATKEKIPLLITSISPEFLDQININQSTAILENWQDERFTNKLSYDGMLDFEGRKKSNLRTISENWGKNNLTESELKLGILKPAVPLLAIGNEKATYHAVLYFNNSWHHENNLDKDLRYEWTLIKTDTFSNPLALKKLGNGPKITLNVPQDYENYRLLLTVTSPAEEYVLRKLISLNIPLKTKEVDDDE
;
A
#
# COMPACT_ATOMS: atom_id res chain seq x y z
N MET A 1 -39.55 35.08 1.95
CA MET A 1 -39.42 34.87 0.49
C MET A 1 -39.80 33.44 0.14
N ARG A 2 -41.02 33.23 -0.41
CA ARG A 2 -41.54 31.93 -0.85
C ARG A 2 -40.78 31.48 -2.11
N ASN A 3 -39.65 30.78 -1.96
CA ASN A 3 -38.91 30.21 -3.10
C ASN A 3 -39.69 29.01 -3.66
N ASN A 4 -40.34 29.17 -4.82
CA ASN A 4 -40.94 28.05 -5.53
C ASN A 4 -39.84 27.14 -6.09
N ILE A 5 -39.86 25.87 -5.71
CA ILE A 5 -38.99 24.84 -6.30
C ILE A 5 -39.36 24.64 -7.78
N LYS A 6 -38.35 24.46 -8.63
CA LYS A 6 -38.51 24.27 -10.09
C LYS A 6 -38.10 22.86 -10.48
N ALA A 7 -38.73 22.34 -11.53
CA ALA A 7 -38.36 21.05 -12.10
C ALA A 7 -36.92 21.13 -12.64
N PRO A 8 -36.17 20.01 -12.66
CA PRO A 8 -34.83 19.99 -13.24
C PRO A 8 -34.84 20.47 -14.69
N THR A 9 -33.85 21.28 -15.06
CA THR A 9 -33.61 21.63 -16.47
C THR A 9 -33.14 20.41 -17.27
N THR A 10 -33.20 20.45 -18.60
CA THR A 10 -32.69 19.37 -19.47
C THR A 10 -31.23 19.04 -19.16
N ASN A 11 -30.39 20.05 -18.93
CA ASN A 11 -28.98 19.86 -18.57
C ASN A 11 -28.82 19.22 -17.18
N GLU A 12 -29.59 19.66 -16.19
CA GLU A 12 -29.56 19.04 -14.85
C GLU A 12 -30.01 17.58 -14.89
N ASN A 13 -31.05 17.26 -15.66
CA ASN A 13 -31.49 15.88 -15.86
C ASN A 13 -30.41 15.02 -16.52
N ARG A 14 -29.69 15.54 -17.53
CA ARG A 14 -28.54 14.86 -18.14
C ARG A 14 -27.43 14.62 -17.11
N VAL A 15 -27.10 15.62 -16.29
CA VAL A 15 -26.09 15.50 -15.23
C VAL A 15 -26.48 14.46 -14.17
N ILE A 16 -27.74 14.43 -13.73
CA ILE A 16 -28.23 13.41 -12.79
C ILE A 16 -28.05 12.01 -13.37
N LYS A 17 -28.51 11.78 -14.60
CA LYS A 17 -28.41 10.47 -15.26
C LYS A 17 -26.96 10.05 -15.46
N PHE A 18 -26.08 10.99 -15.83
CA PHE A 18 -24.66 10.71 -15.99
C PHE A 18 -23.97 10.38 -14.67
N LEU A 19 -24.24 11.14 -13.59
CA LEU A 19 -23.75 10.81 -12.24
C LEU A 19 -24.20 9.41 -11.80
N ILE A 20 -25.46 9.05 -12.03
CA ILE A 20 -26.00 7.72 -11.71
C ILE A 20 -25.31 6.63 -12.53
N LEU A 21 -25.10 6.85 -13.83
CA LEU A 21 -24.38 5.91 -14.70
C LEU A 21 -22.97 5.65 -14.17
N LEU A 22 -22.21 6.71 -13.87
CA LEU A 22 -20.89 6.59 -13.26
C LEU A 22 -20.94 5.85 -11.92
N GLY A 23 -21.96 6.12 -11.10
CA GLY A 23 -22.18 5.39 -9.84
C GLY A 23 -22.44 3.90 -10.02
N ILE A 24 -23.19 3.50 -11.04
CA ILE A 24 -23.43 2.09 -11.38
C ILE A 24 -22.13 1.43 -11.84
N VAL A 25 -21.36 2.09 -12.70
CA VAL A 25 -20.04 1.57 -13.14
C VAL A 25 -19.10 1.40 -11.95
N SER A 26 -19.05 2.36 -11.02
CA SER A 26 -18.28 2.23 -9.78
C SER A 26 -18.70 1.02 -8.94
N ILE A 27 -20.00 0.75 -8.82
CA ILE A 27 -20.53 -0.41 -8.08
C ILE A 27 -20.11 -1.71 -8.74
N LEU A 28 -20.25 -1.82 -10.07
CA LEU A 28 -19.87 -3.03 -10.81
C LEU A 28 -18.37 -3.32 -10.71
N ASN A 29 -17.52 -2.29 -10.84
CA ASN A 29 -16.08 -2.41 -10.66
C ASN A 29 -15.71 -2.87 -9.24
N PHE A 30 -16.35 -2.30 -8.22
CA PHE A 30 -16.11 -2.71 -6.84
C PHE A 30 -16.59 -4.15 -6.58
N LEU A 31 -17.75 -4.56 -7.10
CA LEU A 31 -18.24 -5.94 -6.95
C LEU A 31 -17.33 -6.96 -7.65
N TYR A 32 -16.80 -6.64 -8.84
CA TYR A 32 -15.83 -7.47 -9.53
C TYR A 32 -14.58 -7.71 -8.67
N PHE A 33 -14.06 -6.65 -8.04
CA PHE A 33 -12.94 -6.74 -7.12
C PHE A 33 -13.29 -7.51 -5.82
N PHE A 34 -14.43 -7.21 -5.21
CA PHE A 34 -14.82 -7.73 -3.89
C PHE A 34 -15.18 -9.23 -3.92
N LEU A 35 -15.75 -9.71 -5.03
CA LEU A 35 -16.23 -11.10 -5.16
C LEU A 35 -15.15 -12.10 -5.58
N ASP A 36 -13.93 -11.64 -5.84
CA ASP A 36 -12.80 -12.51 -6.15
C ASP A 36 -12.58 -13.57 -5.05
N ARG A 37 -12.57 -14.85 -5.45
CA ARG A 37 -12.47 -16.00 -4.53
C ARG A 37 -11.13 -16.04 -3.79
N GLU A 38 -10.07 -15.54 -4.40
CA GLU A 38 -8.77 -15.44 -3.74
C GLU A 38 -8.78 -14.40 -2.61
N SER A 39 -9.79 -13.55 -2.52
CA SER A 39 -9.90 -12.51 -1.49
C SER A 39 -10.82 -12.87 -0.32
N TRP A 40 -11.38 -14.09 -0.31
CA TRP A 40 -12.29 -14.53 0.76
C TRP A 40 -11.50 -14.90 2.03
N GLY A 41 -11.87 -14.27 3.15
CA GLY A 41 -11.34 -14.58 4.47
C GLY A 41 -12.15 -15.71 5.15
N ASN A 42 -12.75 -15.43 6.30
CA ASN A 42 -13.70 -16.31 6.97
C ASN A 42 -15.05 -16.27 6.24
N THR A 43 -15.51 -17.44 5.78
CA THR A 43 -16.74 -17.57 4.99
C THR A 43 -17.98 -17.02 5.68
N PHE A 44 -18.16 -17.28 6.97
CA PHE A 44 -19.33 -16.79 7.71
C PHE A 44 -19.34 -15.26 7.78
N LEU A 45 -18.24 -14.64 8.19
CA LEU A 45 -18.14 -13.17 8.24
C LEU A 45 -18.21 -12.53 6.85
N PHE A 46 -17.64 -13.18 5.83
CA PHE A 46 -17.75 -12.72 4.44
C PHE A 46 -19.21 -12.70 3.98
N ILE A 47 -19.99 -13.74 4.28
CA ILE A 47 -21.44 -13.77 3.95
C ILE A 47 -22.18 -12.64 4.65
N LEU A 48 -21.93 -12.41 5.95
CA LEU A 48 -22.56 -11.31 6.69
C LEU A 48 -22.20 -9.94 6.09
N LEU A 49 -20.93 -9.73 5.74
CA LEU A 49 -20.46 -8.52 5.09
C LEU A 49 -21.12 -8.34 3.72
N SER A 50 -21.21 -9.39 2.91
CA SER A 50 -21.89 -9.40 1.62
C SER A 50 -23.36 -9.03 1.76
N ILE A 51 -24.11 -9.60 2.71
CA ILE A 51 -25.51 -9.27 2.95
C ILE A 51 -25.67 -7.77 3.25
N SER A 52 -24.85 -7.24 4.16
CA SER A 52 -24.86 -5.82 4.50
C SER A 52 -24.57 -4.92 3.29
N LEU A 53 -23.55 -5.31 2.52
CA LEU A 53 -23.08 -4.58 1.35
C LEU A 53 -24.10 -4.57 0.21
N PHE A 54 -24.68 -5.74 -0.12
CA PHE A 54 -25.71 -5.85 -1.15
C PHE A 54 -26.99 -5.11 -0.76
N TYR A 55 -27.41 -5.16 0.51
CA TYR A 55 -28.53 -4.34 0.99
C TYR A 55 -28.23 -2.85 0.82
N GLY A 56 -27.03 -2.41 1.21
CA GLY A 56 -26.57 -1.03 1.03
C GLY A 56 -26.64 -0.59 -0.42
N ILE A 57 -26.10 -1.40 -1.34
CA ILE A 57 -26.16 -1.18 -2.80
C ILE A 57 -27.61 -1.08 -3.27
N LEU A 58 -28.48 -2.02 -2.90
CA LEU A 58 -29.88 -2.03 -3.31
C LEU A 58 -30.62 -0.77 -2.84
N LYS A 59 -30.39 -0.33 -1.58
CA LYS A 59 -30.93 0.92 -1.04
C LYS A 59 -30.45 2.13 -1.86
N LYS A 60 -29.18 2.17 -2.29
CA LYS A 60 -28.65 3.25 -3.15
C LYS A 60 -29.25 3.23 -4.55
N ILE A 61 -29.33 2.07 -5.19
CA ILE A 61 -29.93 1.91 -6.51
C ILE A 61 -31.39 2.34 -6.48
N TYR A 62 -32.14 1.99 -5.44
CA TYR A 62 -33.52 2.44 -5.27
C TYR A 62 -33.63 3.97 -5.10
N LEU A 63 -32.72 4.59 -4.34
CA LEU A 63 -32.66 6.05 -4.26
C LEU A 63 -32.36 6.67 -5.63
N TRP A 64 -31.40 6.15 -6.37
CA TRP A 64 -31.01 6.66 -7.68
C TRP A 64 -32.12 6.48 -8.72
N TYR A 65 -32.85 5.36 -8.69
CA TYR A 65 -34.08 5.17 -9.45
C TYR A 65 -35.06 6.32 -9.19
N ASN A 66 -35.30 6.65 -7.92
CA ASN A 66 -36.17 7.77 -7.53
C ASN A 66 -35.54 9.16 -7.70
N TYR A 67 -34.29 9.28 -8.11
CA TYR A 67 -33.65 10.56 -8.46
C TYR A 67 -33.64 10.82 -9.96
N SER A 68 -33.81 9.77 -10.77
CA SER A 68 -33.65 9.81 -12.22
C SER A 68 -34.71 10.62 -12.97
N ASN A 69 -35.87 10.89 -12.34
CA ASN A 69 -37.03 11.49 -13.00
C ASN A 69 -37.83 12.45 -12.09
N ILE A 70 -37.11 13.36 -11.42
CA ILE A 70 -37.71 14.38 -10.54
C ILE A 70 -38.64 15.28 -11.37
N SER A 71 -39.88 15.44 -10.92
CA SER A 71 -40.89 16.24 -11.60
C SER A 71 -41.68 17.14 -10.65
N ILE A 72 -42.21 18.23 -11.20
CA ILE A 72 -43.14 19.11 -10.50
C ILE A 72 -44.40 19.19 -11.35
N PRO A 73 -45.58 18.86 -10.81
CA PRO A 73 -46.83 18.98 -11.56
C PRO A 73 -47.10 20.45 -11.89
N LYS A 74 -47.61 20.70 -13.10
CA LYS A 74 -48.11 22.03 -13.48
C LYS A 74 -49.45 22.26 -12.80
N LYS A 75 -49.64 23.43 -12.19
CA LYS A 75 -50.93 23.83 -11.63
C LYS A 75 -51.94 23.96 -12.77
N PRO A 76 -53.11 23.28 -12.74
CA PRO A 76 -54.12 23.44 -13.78
C PRO A 76 -54.76 24.84 -13.75
N ASP A 77 -55.14 25.33 -14.92
CA ASP A 77 -55.76 26.66 -15.10
C ASP A 77 -57.27 26.67 -14.80
N LYS A 78 -57.94 25.51 -14.88
CA LYS A 78 -59.38 25.37 -14.66
C LYS A 78 -59.73 25.42 -13.16
N LYS A 79 -60.56 26.39 -12.78
CA LYS A 79 -61.25 26.44 -11.48
C LYS A 79 -62.64 25.82 -11.63
N GLN A 80 -62.82 24.61 -11.11
CA GLN A 80 -64.14 24.12 -10.71
C GLN A 80 -64.30 24.44 -9.23
N ASP A 81 -65.50 24.86 -8.83
CA ASP A 81 -65.82 25.08 -7.43
C ASP A 81 -66.22 23.74 -6.81
N PHE A 82 -65.43 23.29 -5.84
CA PHE A 82 -65.67 22.07 -5.08
C PHE A 82 -66.09 22.46 -3.67
N THR A 83 -67.06 21.74 -3.11
CA THR A 83 -67.33 21.84 -1.67
C THR A 83 -66.23 21.10 -0.90
N VAL A 84 -65.73 21.69 0.19
CA VAL A 84 -64.56 21.16 0.92
C VAL A 84 -64.88 20.98 2.39
N ASP A 85 -64.62 19.77 2.91
CA ASP A 85 -64.63 19.49 4.35
C ASP A 85 -63.18 19.37 4.85
N VAL A 86 -62.85 20.10 5.92
CA VAL A 86 -61.55 19.99 6.59
C VAL A 86 -61.73 19.29 7.93
N LEU A 87 -61.18 18.08 8.03
CA LEU A 87 -61.28 17.22 9.21
C LEU A 87 -59.95 17.18 9.95
N THR A 88 -60.01 17.45 11.25
CA THR A 88 -58.92 17.14 12.18
C THR A 88 -59.43 16.24 13.32
N THR A 89 -58.53 15.60 14.05
CA THR A 89 -58.88 14.62 15.09
C THR A 89 -58.34 15.01 16.44
N TYR A 90 -59.06 14.73 17.52
CA TYR A 90 -58.56 14.86 18.89
C TYR A 90 -58.60 13.51 19.60
N PHE A 91 -57.52 13.19 20.31
CA PHE A 91 -57.43 12.01 21.19
C PHE A 91 -57.18 12.45 22.66
N PRO A 92 -57.74 11.73 23.65
CA PRO A 92 -57.52 12.04 25.06
C PRO A 92 -56.03 12.20 25.44
N GLY A 93 -55.68 13.33 26.05
CA GLY A 93 -54.32 13.63 26.49
C GLY A 93 -53.48 14.45 25.50
N GLU A 94 -54.04 14.83 24.35
CA GLU A 94 -53.41 15.84 23.48
C GLU A 94 -53.58 17.26 24.09
N PRO A 95 -52.56 18.14 24.00
CA PRO A 95 -52.65 19.48 24.60
C PRO A 95 -53.75 20.34 23.95
N TYR A 96 -54.63 20.92 24.77
CA TYR A 96 -55.71 21.80 24.28
C TYR A 96 -55.19 22.94 23.41
N GLN A 97 -54.13 23.63 23.84
CA GLN A 97 -53.59 24.77 23.10
C GLN A 97 -53.15 24.39 21.68
N MET A 98 -52.59 23.19 21.50
CA MET A 98 -52.15 22.69 20.20
C MET A 98 -53.34 22.52 19.25
N ILE A 99 -54.40 21.83 19.69
CA ILE A 99 -55.59 21.61 18.84
C ILE A 99 -56.33 22.93 18.57
N ILE A 100 -56.44 23.83 19.56
CA ILE A 100 -57.04 25.16 19.36
C ILE A 100 -56.29 25.93 18.29
N THR A 101 -54.96 26.01 18.38
CA THR A 101 -54.14 26.73 17.39
C THR A 101 -54.32 26.15 15.98
N THR A 102 -54.44 24.83 15.86
CA THR A 102 -54.73 24.17 14.58
C THR A 102 -56.13 24.52 14.06
N LEU A 103 -57.17 24.46 14.90
CA LEU A 103 -58.55 24.79 14.53
C LEU A 103 -58.69 26.27 14.11
N GLU A 104 -58.11 27.20 14.86
CA GLU A 104 -58.07 28.63 14.50
C GLU A 104 -57.38 28.88 13.16
N ALA A 105 -56.34 28.10 12.84
CA ALA A 105 -55.65 28.19 11.57
C ALA A 105 -56.46 27.58 10.42
N ILE A 106 -57.23 26.51 10.69
CA ILE A 106 -58.16 25.94 9.71
C ILE A 106 -59.23 26.97 9.32
N ILE A 107 -59.87 27.63 10.31
CA ILE A 107 -60.88 28.67 10.06
C ILE A 107 -60.33 29.81 9.18
N LYS A 108 -59.03 30.10 9.28
CA LYS A 108 -58.35 31.15 8.50
C LYS A 108 -58.01 30.74 7.06
N ILE A 109 -58.29 29.50 6.64
CA ILE A 109 -58.13 29.09 5.25
C ILE A 109 -59.12 29.88 4.38
N LYS A 110 -58.61 30.51 3.31
CA LYS A 110 -59.37 31.49 2.51
C LYS A 110 -60.45 30.86 1.63
N TYR A 111 -60.24 29.63 1.16
CA TYR A 111 -61.19 28.94 0.30
C TYR A 111 -62.41 28.50 1.13
N PRO A 112 -63.66 28.64 0.64
CA PRO A 112 -64.85 28.23 1.39
C PRO A 112 -64.80 26.74 1.78
N HIS A 113 -64.99 26.45 3.07
CA HIS A 113 -64.93 25.09 3.60
C HIS A 113 -65.73 24.94 4.90
N GLU A 114 -66.13 23.72 5.21
CA GLU A 114 -66.69 23.33 6.50
C GLU A 114 -65.60 22.70 7.37
N THR A 115 -65.57 23.05 8.66
CA THR A 115 -64.54 22.57 9.60
C THR A 115 -65.12 21.53 10.55
N PHE A 116 -64.43 20.40 10.71
CA PHE A 116 -64.85 19.29 11.57
C PHE A 116 -63.75 18.92 12.57
N LEU A 117 -64.11 18.88 13.86
CA LEU A 117 -63.31 18.26 14.90
C LEU A 117 -63.87 16.86 15.20
N CYS A 118 -63.11 15.84 14.83
CA CYS A 118 -63.43 14.45 15.14
C CYS A 118 -62.82 14.08 16.50
N ASP A 119 -63.62 14.12 17.55
CA ASP A 119 -63.19 14.00 18.94
C ASP A 119 -63.46 12.60 19.52
N GLU A 120 -62.40 11.85 19.87
CA GLU A 120 -62.48 10.52 20.51
C GLU A 120 -62.72 10.56 22.04
N ALA A 121 -62.65 11.74 22.66
CA ALA A 121 -62.88 11.99 24.08
C ALA A 121 -64.30 12.49 24.37
N ASN A 122 -65.00 13.06 23.39
CA ASN A 122 -66.23 13.83 23.59
C ASN A 122 -66.03 14.91 24.66
N ASP A 123 -64.94 15.65 24.53
CA ASP A 123 -64.44 16.62 25.48
C ASP A 123 -65.38 17.84 25.57
N PRO A 124 -65.93 18.17 26.76
CA PRO A 124 -66.86 19.29 26.91
C PRO A 124 -66.25 20.64 26.51
N TYR A 125 -64.98 20.88 26.83
CA TYR A 125 -64.31 22.15 26.54
C TYR A 125 -64.12 22.34 25.04
N LEU A 126 -63.66 21.30 24.32
CA LEU A 126 -63.54 21.35 22.87
C LEU A 126 -64.89 21.44 22.17
N LYS A 127 -65.94 20.82 22.74
CA LYS A 127 -67.30 20.95 22.22
C LYS A 127 -67.83 22.39 22.29
N ASP A 128 -67.60 23.07 23.41
CA ASP A 128 -67.97 24.48 23.59
C ASP A 128 -67.14 25.41 22.70
N PHE A 129 -65.84 25.14 22.56
CA PHE A 129 -64.98 25.86 21.63
C PHE A 129 -65.47 25.70 20.19
N CYS A 130 -65.78 24.47 19.76
CA CYS A 130 -66.31 24.22 18.43
C CYS A 130 -67.62 24.96 18.17
N LYS A 131 -68.56 24.93 19.13
CA LYS A 131 -69.84 25.62 19.02
C LYS A 131 -69.67 27.14 18.87
N SER A 132 -68.75 27.75 19.62
CA SER A 132 -68.51 29.20 19.56
C SER A 132 -67.81 29.67 18.28
N HIS A 133 -67.14 28.77 17.55
CA HIS A 133 -66.39 29.08 16.34
C HIS A 133 -67.00 28.50 15.05
N GLY A 134 -68.22 27.96 15.11
CA GLY A 134 -68.91 27.38 13.95
C GLY A 134 -68.27 26.10 13.42
N ILE A 135 -67.60 25.33 14.28
CA ILE A 135 -66.94 24.07 13.94
C ILE A 135 -67.89 22.91 14.27
N HIS A 136 -67.99 21.94 13.37
CA HIS A 136 -68.77 20.72 13.61
C HIS A 136 -67.99 19.78 14.53
N HIS A 137 -68.46 19.63 15.77
CA HIS A 137 -67.94 18.64 16.71
C HIS A 137 -68.57 17.27 16.43
N VAL A 138 -67.73 16.26 16.16
CA VAL A 138 -68.17 14.90 15.83
C VAL A 138 -67.51 13.91 16.77
N THR A 139 -68.31 13.06 17.41
CA THR A 139 -67.79 12.02 18.31
C THR A 139 -68.38 10.64 18.02
N ARG A 140 -67.81 9.60 18.65
CA ARG A 140 -68.22 8.20 18.56
C ARG A 140 -67.94 7.43 19.86
N ASN A 141 -68.71 6.38 20.10
CA ASN A 141 -68.65 5.61 21.35
C ASN A 141 -67.71 4.40 21.29
N ASN A 142 -67.27 3.98 20.10
CA ASN A 142 -66.36 2.86 19.90
C ASN A 142 -65.03 3.35 19.32
N ARG A 143 -63.90 3.07 19.96
CA ARG A 143 -62.55 3.52 19.50
C ARG A 143 -61.90 2.55 18.51
N VAL A 144 -62.71 1.81 17.76
CA VAL A 144 -62.24 0.83 16.76
C VAL A 144 -61.53 1.55 15.62
N ASP A 145 -60.41 1.02 15.12
CA ASP A 145 -59.63 1.58 14.00
C ASP A 145 -59.08 3.02 14.21
N ALA A 146 -59.04 3.49 15.46
CA ALA A 146 -58.43 4.77 15.87
C ALA A 146 -58.76 5.95 14.91
N LYS A 147 -57.75 6.68 14.43
CA LYS A 147 -57.89 7.83 13.51
C LYS A 147 -58.76 7.52 12.28
N ALA A 148 -58.53 6.39 11.61
CA ALA A 148 -59.31 6.02 10.43
C ALA A 148 -60.78 5.79 10.76
N GLY A 149 -61.07 5.10 11.88
CA GLY A 149 -62.44 4.91 12.37
C GLY A 149 -63.14 6.22 12.72
N ASN A 150 -62.41 7.16 13.33
CA ASN A 150 -62.93 8.47 13.71
C ASN A 150 -63.28 9.33 12.48
N ILE A 151 -62.37 9.41 11.51
CA ILE A 151 -62.61 10.07 10.22
C ILE A 151 -63.80 9.44 9.49
N ASN A 152 -63.84 8.10 9.41
CA ASN A 152 -64.96 7.39 8.76
C ASN A 152 -66.31 7.61 9.47
N ASN A 153 -66.33 7.91 10.76
CA ASN A 153 -67.56 8.28 11.47
C ASN A 153 -68.05 9.66 11.01
N ALA A 154 -67.17 10.65 10.90
CA ALA A 154 -67.52 11.97 10.37
C ALA A 154 -67.97 11.92 8.90
N LEU A 155 -67.20 11.20 8.06
CA LEU A 155 -67.50 10.99 6.64
C LEU A 155 -68.87 10.32 6.40
N ARG A 156 -69.32 9.44 7.29
CA ARG A 156 -70.64 8.81 7.15
C ARG A 156 -71.77 9.73 7.59
N LYS A 157 -71.60 10.39 8.73
CA LYS A 157 -72.69 11.11 9.41
C LYS A 157 -72.92 12.51 8.87
N VAL A 158 -71.87 13.32 8.70
CA VAL A 158 -72.02 14.78 8.57
C VAL A 158 -71.16 15.41 7.48
N ALA A 159 -69.95 14.90 7.21
CA ALA A 159 -69.06 15.43 6.18
C ALA A 159 -69.52 14.95 4.78
N LYS A 160 -69.94 15.88 3.91
CA LYS A 160 -70.56 15.63 2.59
C LYS A 160 -69.91 16.41 1.45
N GLY A 161 -68.82 17.14 1.69
CA GLY A 161 -68.09 17.88 0.67
C GLY A 161 -67.50 16.97 -0.41
N ASP A 162 -67.36 17.52 -1.62
CA ASP A 162 -66.75 16.84 -2.77
C ASP A 162 -65.28 16.46 -2.52
N ILE A 163 -64.60 17.29 -1.72
CA ILE A 163 -63.20 17.15 -1.34
C ILE A 163 -63.08 17.10 0.18
N THR A 164 -62.25 16.20 0.69
CA THR A 164 -62.00 15.99 2.11
C THR A 164 -60.52 16.23 2.40
N VAL A 165 -60.21 17.20 3.24
CA VAL A 165 -58.86 17.42 3.78
C VAL A 165 -58.74 16.72 5.12
N ILE A 166 -57.68 15.92 5.29
CA ILE A 166 -57.33 15.32 6.58
C ILE A 166 -56.06 16.01 7.11
N LEU A 167 -56.20 16.73 8.22
CA LEU A 167 -55.11 17.39 8.95
C LEU A 167 -54.91 16.74 10.31
N ASP A 168 -53.66 16.44 10.65
CA ASP A 168 -53.31 16.04 12.01
C ASP A 168 -53.52 17.22 12.98
N PRO A 169 -53.85 16.95 14.26
CA PRO A 169 -54.16 17.98 15.25
C PRO A 169 -53.01 18.94 15.57
N ASP A 170 -51.78 18.60 15.19
CA ASP A 170 -50.59 19.41 15.41
C ASP A 170 -50.12 20.17 14.16
N HIS A 171 -50.84 20.06 13.03
CA HIS A 171 -50.46 20.66 11.76
C HIS A 171 -51.22 21.96 11.49
N ILE A 172 -50.50 23.08 11.53
CA ILE A 172 -51.04 24.42 11.31
C ILE A 172 -51.04 24.72 9.80
N PRO A 173 -52.20 24.83 9.13
CA PRO A 173 -52.27 25.16 7.69
C PRO A 173 -51.97 26.63 7.39
N ASP A 174 -51.41 26.89 6.20
CA ASP A 174 -51.28 28.22 5.61
C ASP A 174 -52.65 28.69 5.08
N PRO A 175 -53.01 29.97 5.22
CA PRO A 175 -54.30 30.49 4.72
C PRO A 175 -54.57 30.21 3.24
N ASP A 176 -53.53 30.06 2.41
CA ASP A 176 -53.65 29.78 0.98
C ASP A 176 -53.67 28.25 0.68
N PHE A 177 -53.81 27.36 1.69
CA PHE A 177 -53.70 25.89 1.54
C PHE A 177 -54.54 25.34 0.38
N LEU A 178 -55.86 25.60 0.40
CA LEU A 178 -56.81 25.05 -0.57
C LEU A 178 -56.66 25.70 -1.96
N ASP A 179 -56.34 26.99 -2.04
CA ASP A 179 -56.09 27.69 -3.31
C ASP A 179 -54.94 27.07 -4.14
N GLN A 180 -54.02 26.40 -3.47
CA GLN A 180 -52.91 25.69 -4.10
C GLN A 180 -53.27 24.26 -4.49
N VAL A 181 -54.21 23.61 -3.79
CA VAL A 181 -54.50 22.17 -3.93
C VAL A 181 -55.72 21.90 -4.82
N ILE A 182 -56.82 22.65 -4.64
CA ILE A 182 -58.10 22.40 -5.32
C ILE A 182 -57.99 22.30 -6.86
N PRO A 183 -57.17 23.13 -7.55
CA PRO A 183 -57.08 23.07 -9.01
C PRO A 183 -56.65 21.71 -9.59
N TYR A 184 -55.99 20.85 -8.81
CA TYR A 184 -55.60 19.51 -9.27
C TYR A 184 -56.76 18.52 -9.35
N PHE A 185 -57.89 18.78 -8.67
CA PHE A 185 -59.09 17.94 -8.73
C PHE A 185 -59.97 18.20 -9.97
N SER A 186 -59.62 19.20 -10.78
CA SER A 186 -60.24 19.41 -12.09
C SER A 186 -60.04 18.21 -13.04
N ASP A 187 -59.05 17.35 -12.77
CA ASP A 187 -58.92 16.03 -13.40
C ASP A 187 -59.74 15.00 -12.60
N PRO A 188 -60.81 14.40 -13.20
CA PRO A 188 -61.71 13.49 -12.51
C PRO A 188 -61.05 12.19 -12.05
N GLU A 189 -59.90 11.81 -12.57
CA GLU A 189 -59.18 10.59 -12.19
C GLU A 189 -58.30 10.79 -10.94
N ILE A 190 -58.09 12.04 -10.50
CA ILE A 190 -57.31 12.33 -9.28
C ILE A 190 -58.15 11.99 -8.05
N GLY A 191 -57.74 10.93 -7.35
CA GLY A 191 -58.32 10.50 -6.09
C GLY A 191 -57.75 11.21 -4.87
N PHE A 192 -56.49 11.65 -4.92
CA PHE A 192 -55.90 12.45 -3.83
C PHE A 192 -54.72 13.33 -4.27
N VAL A 193 -54.50 14.40 -3.51
CA VAL A 193 -53.35 15.31 -3.64
C VAL A 193 -52.60 15.32 -2.31
N GLN A 194 -51.32 14.96 -2.36
CA GLN A 194 -50.44 14.99 -1.20
C GLN A 194 -49.53 16.22 -1.25
N THR A 195 -49.39 16.91 -0.13
CA THR A 195 -48.50 18.06 0.04
C THR A 195 -47.29 17.73 0.91
N VAL A 196 -46.30 18.61 0.99
CA VAL A 196 -45.09 18.40 1.80
C VAL A 196 -45.45 18.48 3.28
N GLN A 197 -44.95 17.54 4.09
CA GLN A 197 -44.97 17.67 5.54
C GLN A 197 -43.77 18.51 6.00
N GLY A 198 -44.03 19.70 6.55
CA GLY A 198 -43.03 20.57 7.16
C GLY A 198 -43.11 20.57 8.68
N TYR A 199 -42.04 20.99 9.36
CA TYR A 199 -42.01 21.07 10.82
C TYR A 199 -41.54 22.44 11.31
N TYR A 200 -42.12 22.95 12.40
CA TYR A 200 -41.73 24.24 12.99
C TYR A 200 -40.77 24.11 14.18
N ASN A 201 -40.72 22.96 14.87
CA ASN A 201 -39.92 22.72 16.08
C ASN A 201 -38.49 22.16 15.84
N ILE A 202 -38.02 22.13 14.58
CA ILE A 202 -36.72 21.54 14.18
C ILE A 202 -35.53 22.08 14.99
N LYS A 203 -35.63 23.31 15.51
CA LYS A 203 -34.55 23.97 16.26
C LYS A 203 -34.58 23.73 17.77
N GLU A 204 -35.61 23.08 18.30
CA GLU A 204 -35.77 22.87 19.74
C GLU A 204 -34.75 21.87 20.28
N THR A 205 -34.67 20.69 19.65
CA THR A 205 -33.77 19.61 20.10
C THR A 205 -33.01 18.97 18.94
N LEU A 206 -31.90 18.28 19.24
CA LEU A 206 -31.18 17.50 18.23
C LEU A 206 -32.00 16.32 17.71
N VAL A 207 -32.90 15.77 18.53
CA VAL A 207 -33.81 14.69 18.09
C VAL A 207 -34.83 15.22 17.09
N ALA A 208 -35.48 16.36 17.37
CA ALA A 208 -36.40 17.01 16.44
C ALA A 208 -35.72 17.34 15.10
N ARG A 209 -34.48 17.87 15.18
CA ARG A 209 -33.64 18.11 14.01
C ARG A 209 -33.34 16.83 13.23
N GLY A 210 -32.89 15.78 13.92
CA GLY A 210 -32.54 14.51 13.29
C GLY A 210 -33.73 13.83 12.63
N ALA A 211 -34.89 13.82 13.31
CA ALA A 211 -36.13 13.27 12.79
C ALA A 211 -36.57 14.01 11.51
N ALA A 212 -36.49 15.34 11.48
CA ALA A 212 -36.78 16.12 10.27
C ALA A 212 -35.75 15.87 9.15
N GLU A 213 -34.46 15.80 9.47
CA GLU A 213 -33.38 15.54 8.50
C GLU A 213 -33.57 14.22 7.73
N GLN A 214 -34.14 13.20 8.36
CA GLN A 214 -34.43 11.91 7.73
C GLN A 214 -35.54 12.00 6.66
N THR A 215 -36.49 12.94 6.80
CA THR A 215 -37.64 13.03 5.90
C THR A 215 -37.41 13.93 4.68
N PHE A 216 -36.44 14.86 4.73
CA PHE A 216 -36.22 15.84 3.65
C PHE A 216 -35.96 15.25 2.27
N GLN A 217 -35.28 14.09 2.20
CA GLN A 217 -35.04 13.39 0.94
C GLN A 217 -36.30 12.69 0.43
N PHE A 218 -37.12 12.14 1.33
CA PHE A 218 -38.38 11.50 1.01
C PHE A 218 -39.40 12.53 0.51
N TYR A 219 -39.70 13.57 1.29
CA TYR A 219 -40.64 14.63 0.93
C TYR A 219 -40.11 15.61 -0.12
N GLY A 220 -38.81 15.62 -0.42
CA GLY A 220 -38.26 16.42 -1.51
C GLY A 220 -38.21 15.63 -2.83
N PRO A 221 -37.00 15.28 -3.30
CA PRO A 221 -36.79 14.70 -4.61
C PRO A 221 -37.49 13.36 -4.84
N MET A 222 -37.63 12.49 -3.81
CA MET A 222 -38.24 11.18 -4.02
C MET A 222 -39.74 11.29 -4.35
N MET A 223 -40.53 12.00 -3.54
CA MET A 223 -41.97 12.18 -3.79
C MET A 223 -42.25 12.93 -5.11
N MET A 224 -41.38 13.85 -5.51
CA MET A 224 -41.43 14.50 -6.84
C MET A 224 -41.26 13.51 -8.00
N THR A 225 -40.45 12.47 -7.83
CA THR A 225 -40.31 11.41 -8.83
C THR A 225 -41.47 10.43 -8.78
N LEU A 226 -41.93 10.08 -7.58
CA LEU A 226 -43.11 9.22 -7.38
C LEU A 226 -44.37 9.81 -8.05
N ASN A 227 -44.48 11.14 -8.12
CA ASN A 227 -45.49 11.83 -8.91
C ASN A 227 -45.46 11.42 -10.39
N SER A 228 -44.29 11.49 -11.04
CA SER A 228 -44.12 11.04 -12.43
C SER A 228 -44.30 9.53 -12.62
N TYR A 229 -44.11 8.75 -11.55
CA TYR A 229 -44.26 7.30 -11.59
C TYR A 229 -45.70 6.83 -11.31
N GLY A 230 -46.61 7.74 -10.93
CA GLY A 230 -47.98 7.40 -10.57
C GLY A 230 -48.06 6.57 -9.29
N SER A 231 -47.16 6.82 -8.34
CA SER A 231 -47.01 6.06 -7.09
C SER A 231 -46.75 6.98 -5.89
N VAL A 232 -47.38 8.15 -5.88
CA VAL A 232 -47.34 9.10 -4.75
C VAL A 232 -47.84 8.40 -3.50
N ASN A 233 -47.11 8.56 -2.39
CA ASN A 233 -47.53 7.98 -1.12
C ASN A 233 -48.39 8.97 -0.33
N ALA A 234 -49.50 8.53 0.25
CA ALA A 234 -50.22 9.34 1.25
C ALA A 234 -49.51 9.21 2.60
N ILE A 235 -49.23 10.34 3.26
CA ILE A 235 -48.33 10.40 4.44
C ILE A 235 -49.05 10.84 5.73
N GLY A 236 -50.38 10.79 5.73
CA GLY A 236 -51.23 10.92 6.92
C GLY A 236 -51.50 12.30 7.47
N ALA A 237 -50.64 13.26 7.14
CA ALA A 237 -50.89 14.67 7.34
C ALA A 237 -51.01 15.39 5.99
N ASN A 238 -51.83 16.44 5.96
CA ASN A 238 -51.95 17.36 4.82
C ASN A 238 -52.30 16.65 3.51
N CYS A 239 -53.09 15.59 3.60
CA CYS A 239 -53.54 14.80 2.46
C CYS A 239 -54.98 15.17 2.15
N VAL A 240 -55.23 15.49 0.88
CA VAL A 240 -56.53 15.93 0.39
C VAL A 240 -57.07 14.85 -0.52
N PHE A 241 -58.28 14.39 -0.26
CA PHE A 241 -58.91 13.28 -0.97
C PHE A 241 -60.16 13.74 -1.70
N ARG A 242 -60.41 13.19 -2.88
CA ARG A 242 -61.72 13.23 -3.52
C ARG A 242 -62.67 12.32 -2.75
N ARG A 243 -63.85 12.82 -2.41
CA ARG A 243 -64.80 12.09 -1.58
C ARG A 243 -65.26 10.78 -2.22
N SER A 244 -65.65 10.82 -3.49
CA SER A 244 -66.04 9.64 -4.25
C SER A 244 -64.93 8.59 -4.35
N ALA A 245 -63.66 9.00 -4.31
CA ALA A 245 -62.52 8.10 -4.30
C ALA A 245 -62.43 7.34 -2.97
N LEU A 246 -62.55 8.03 -1.83
CA LEU A 246 -62.61 7.40 -0.51
C LEU A 246 -63.80 6.44 -0.40
N ASP A 247 -64.99 6.85 -0.86
CA ASP A 247 -66.18 5.99 -0.79
C ASP A 247 -66.01 4.71 -1.61
N SER A 248 -65.33 4.78 -2.77
CA SER A 248 -65.08 3.61 -3.63
C SER A 248 -64.26 2.49 -2.98
N ILE A 249 -63.53 2.80 -1.90
CA ILE A 249 -62.71 1.85 -1.13
C ILE A 249 -63.23 1.59 0.29
N GLY A 250 -64.42 2.12 0.61
CA GLY A 250 -65.06 1.97 1.92
C GLY A 250 -64.62 2.98 2.98
N GLY A 251 -64.08 4.13 2.58
CA GLY A 251 -63.54 5.18 3.46
C GLY A 251 -62.03 5.10 3.66
N HIS A 252 -61.53 5.80 4.68
CA HIS A 252 -60.12 5.76 5.09
C HIS A 252 -59.77 4.37 5.63
N ALA A 253 -58.72 3.74 5.12
CA ALA A 253 -58.39 2.35 5.41
C ALA A 253 -57.82 2.19 6.83
N PRO A 254 -58.20 1.17 7.61
CA PRO A 254 -57.68 0.97 8.97
C PRO A 254 -56.24 0.44 8.98
N GLY A 255 -55.50 0.69 10.06
CA GLY A 255 -54.17 0.14 10.30
C GLY A 255 -53.24 1.10 11.05
N LEU A 256 -52.00 0.65 11.33
CA LEU A 256 -50.95 1.52 11.92
C LEU A 256 -50.33 2.49 10.90
N CYS A 257 -50.46 2.18 9.61
CA CYS A 257 -50.10 3.05 8.48
C CYS A 257 -51.33 3.19 7.58
N GLU A 258 -52.42 3.67 8.18
CA GLU A 258 -53.73 3.87 7.55
C GLU A 258 -53.65 4.62 6.23
N ASP A 259 -52.77 5.61 6.12
CA ASP A 259 -52.72 6.53 4.99
C ASP A 259 -52.10 5.87 3.75
N MET A 260 -50.96 5.20 3.93
CA MET A 260 -50.36 4.38 2.88
C MET A 260 -51.31 3.25 2.47
N HIS A 261 -52.04 2.66 3.43
CA HIS A 261 -53.06 1.64 3.14
C HIS A 261 -54.19 2.21 2.28
N THR A 262 -54.67 3.42 2.58
CA THR A 262 -55.66 4.14 1.78
C THR A 262 -55.14 4.38 0.36
N ALA A 263 -53.92 4.90 0.20
CA ALA A 263 -53.30 5.09 -1.11
C ALA A 263 -53.20 3.79 -1.91
N MET A 264 -52.75 2.69 -1.28
CA MET A 264 -52.70 1.36 -1.90
C MET A 264 -54.07 0.90 -2.40
N LYS A 265 -55.14 1.08 -1.61
CA LYS A 265 -56.49 0.72 -2.02
C LYS A 265 -57.00 1.61 -3.17
N LEU A 266 -56.74 2.91 -3.12
CA LEU A 266 -57.12 3.85 -4.20
C LEU A 266 -56.45 3.46 -5.52
N TYR A 267 -55.14 3.18 -5.50
CA TYR A 267 -54.43 2.69 -6.68
C TYR A 267 -54.99 1.36 -7.20
N SER A 268 -55.41 0.46 -6.31
CA SER A 268 -56.04 -0.82 -6.71
C SER A 268 -57.40 -0.65 -7.41
N ARG A 269 -57.97 0.56 -7.38
CA ARG A 269 -59.19 0.99 -8.08
C ARG A 269 -58.89 1.99 -9.20
N ASN A 270 -57.65 2.08 -9.67
CA ASN A 270 -57.19 2.95 -10.75
C ASN A 270 -57.26 4.46 -10.49
N TRP A 271 -57.48 4.89 -9.25
CA TRP A 271 -57.35 6.31 -8.90
C TRP A 271 -55.91 6.78 -9.05
N LYS A 272 -55.75 8.01 -9.54
CA LYS A 272 -54.47 8.70 -9.67
C LYS A 272 -54.22 9.65 -8.50
N ALA A 273 -52.98 10.09 -8.35
CA ALA A 273 -52.60 11.01 -7.29
C ALA A 273 -51.60 12.05 -7.79
N VAL A 274 -51.61 13.22 -7.15
CA VAL A 274 -50.66 14.30 -7.42
C VAL A 274 -49.85 14.61 -6.17
N TYR A 275 -48.54 14.82 -6.33
CA TYR A 275 -47.68 15.36 -5.28
C TYR A 275 -47.39 16.84 -5.52
N LEU A 276 -47.84 17.70 -4.62
CA LEU A 276 -47.56 19.14 -4.65
C LEU A 276 -46.36 19.44 -3.73
N PRO A 277 -45.17 19.78 -4.28
CA PRO A 277 -43.96 20.02 -3.49
C PRO A 277 -43.96 21.42 -2.84
N LYS A 278 -44.99 21.72 -2.04
CA LYS A 278 -45.13 22.92 -1.22
C LYS A 278 -45.47 22.55 0.21
N ILE A 279 -44.83 23.24 1.15
CA ILE A 279 -45.20 23.19 2.56
C ILE A 279 -46.41 24.10 2.72
N LEU A 280 -47.58 23.50 2.87
CA LEU A 280 -48.85 24.20 3.07
C LEU A 280 -49.37 24.05 4.50
N ALA A 281 -48.79 23.16 5.30
CA ALA A 281 -49.02 23.12 6.73
C ALA A 281 -47.73 22.67 7.44
N GLN A 282 -47.56 23.10 8.70
CA GLN A 282 -46.38 22.76 9.50
C GLN A 282 -46.81 22.08 10.80
N GLY A 283 -46.22 20.91 11.06
CA GLY A 283 -46.47 20.11 12.26
C GLY A 283 -45.29 20.06 13.23
N LEU A 284 -45.36 19.12 14.17
CA LEU A 284 -44.31 18.84 15.16
C LEU A 284 -43.53 17.56 14.83
N ALA A 285 -42.20 17.67 14.80
CA ALA A 285 -41.31 16.52 14.87
C ALA A 285 -41.19 16.03 16.32
N PRO A 286 -40.88 14.75 16.59
CA PRO A 286 -40.66 14.29 17.96
C PRO A 286 -39.48 15.01 18.64
N SER A 287 -39.71 15.60 19.81
CA SER A 287 -38.69 16.40 20.52
C SER A 287 -37.73 15.56 21.39
N ASN A 288 -38.06 14.31 21.73
CA ASN A 288 -37.22 13.41 22.53
C ASN A 288 -37.17 11.98 21.94
N LEU A 289 -36.21 11.17 22.39
CA LEU A 289 -35.99 9.81 21.87
C LEU A 289 -37.15 8.87 22.14
N THR A 290 -37.84 8.98 23.28
CA THR A 290 -38.99 8.12 23.61
C THR A 290 -40.11 8.28 22.58
N SER A 291 -40.51 9.53 22.30
CA SER A 291 -41.55 9.84 21.32
C SER A 291 -41.13 9.48 19.91
N TYR A 292 -39.86 9.72 19.56
CA TYR A 292 -39.30 9.34 18.27
C TYR A 292 -39.31 7.81 18.06
N PHE A 293 -38.82 7.02 19.02
CA PHE A 293 -38.82 5.56 18.93
C PHE A 293 -40.22 4.95 18.87
N LYS A 294 -41.19 5.50 19.62
CA LYS A 294 -42.60 5.08 19.50
C LYS A 294 -43.13 5.30 18.08
N GLN A 295 -42.86 6.47 17.49
CA GLN A 295 -43.25 6.78 16.11
C GLN A 295 -42.58 5.84 15.10
N GLN A 296 -41.27 5.64 15.23
CA GLN A 296 -40.52 4.75 14.34
C GLN A 296 -40.97 3.29 14.44
N LEU A 297 -41.30 2.81 15.65
CA LEU A 297 -41.85 1.46 15.84
C LEU A 297 -43.21 1.32 15.15
N LYS A 298 -44.10 2.32 15.29
CA LYS A 298 -45.41 2.35 14.61
C LYS A 298 -45.23 2.27 13.09
N TRP A 299 -44.34 3.08 12.52
CA TRP A 299 -44.12 3.08 11.07
C TRP A 299 -43.46 1.79 10.56
N ALA A 300 -42.45 1.27 11.27
CA ALA A 300 -41.81 0.00 10.91
C ALA A 300 -42.82 -1.16 10.94
N ARG A 301 -43.54 -1.33 12.05
CA ARG A 301 -44.57 -2.37 12.19
C ARG A 301 -45.66 -2.23 11.13
N GLY A 302 -46.19 -1.02 10.96
CA GLY A 302 -47.32 -0.76 10.06
C GLY A 302 -46.97 -0.99 8.60
N THR A 303 -45.80 -0.53 8.13
CA THR A 303 -45.37 -0.76 6.75
C THR A 303 -45.03 -2.23 6.47
N PHE A 304 -44.45 -2.96 7.42
CA PHE A 304 -44.29 -4.42 7.29
C PHE A 304 -45.63 -5.15 7.28
N ASP A 305 -46.62 -4.73 8.08
CA ASP A 305 -47.99 -5.27 8.01
C ASP A 305 -48.58 -5.10 6.62
N LEU A 306 -48.40 -3.92 6.02
CA LEU A 306 -48.83 -3.67 4.64
C LEU A 306 -48.06 -4.57 3.66
N LEU A 307 -46.74 -4.74 3.81
CA LEU A 307 -45.93 -5.59 2.95
C LEU A 307 -46.37 -7.06 2.98
N PHE A 308 -46.64 -7.61 4.16
CA PHE A 308 -46.92 -9.05 4.30
C PHE A 308 -48.41 -9.39 4.18
N LYS A 309 -49.33 -8.49 4.56
CA LYS A 309 -50.78 -8.79 4.61
C LYS A 309 -51.60 -8.12 3.52
N VAL A 310 -51.20 -6.93 3.06
CA VAL A 310 -52.00 -6.11 2.11
C VAL A 310 -51.43 -6.17 0.70
N TYR A 311 -50.13 -5.94 0.55
CA TYR A 311 -49.43 -5.92 -0.73
C TYR A 311 -49.64 -7.19 -1.57
N PRO A 312 -49.55 -8.43 -1.03
CA PRO A 312 -49.78 -9.64 -1.82
C PRO A 312 -51.20 -9.72 -2.39
N LYS A 313 -52.19 -9.24 -1.64
CA LYS A 313 -53.61 -9.22 -2.06
C LYS A 313 -53.87 -8.19 -3.16
N LEU A 314 -53.11 -7.09 -3.17
CA LEU A 314 -53.26 -6.01 -4.15
C LEU A 314 -52.26 -6.09 -5.30
N PHE A 315 -51.30 -7.02 -5.25
CA PHE A 315 -50.15 -7.09 -6.16
C PHE A 315 -50.56 -7.03 -7.64
N ASN A 316 -51.53 -7.84 -8.07
CA ASN A 316 -51.97 -7.91 -9.46
C ASN A 316 -52.75 -6.66 -9.93
N LYS A 317 -53.16 -5.78 -9.01
CA LYS A 317 -53.89 -4.54 -9.31
C LYS A 317 -52.96 -3.33 -9.45
N PHE A 318 -51.66 -3.50 -9.21
CA PHE A 318 -50.66 -2.43 -9.29
C PHE A 318 -49.91 -2.42 -10.61
N SER A 319 -49.56 -1.22 -11.08
CA SER A 319 -48.58 -1.04 -12.15
C SER A 319 -47.20 -1.55 -11.72
N LEU A 320 -46.30 -1.83 -12.67
CA LEU A 320 -44.94 -2.28 -12.36
C LEU A 320 -44.21 -1.31 -11.41
N ARG A 321 -44.37 0.00 -11.60
CA ARG A 321 -43.74 1.02 -10.75
C ARG A 321 -44.32 1.03 -9.33
N GLN A 322 -45.64 0.85 -9.20
CA GLN A 322 -46.31 0.72 -7.91
C GLN A 322 -45.89 -0.58 -7.19
N LYS A 323 -45.76 -1.70 -7.92
CA LYS A 323 -45.21 -2.96 -7.38
C LYS A 323 -43.82 -2.74 -6.79
N ILE A 324 -42.92 -2.10 -7.53
CA ILE A 324 -41.56 -1.78 -7.07
C ILE A 324 -41.61 -0.84 -5.85
N HIS A 325 -42.40 0.23 -5.89
CA HIS A 325 -42.48 1.20 -4.80
C HIS A 325 -43.01 0.58 -3.50
N PHE A 326 -44.21 -0.03 -3.53
CA PHE A 326 -44.83 -0.61 -2.33
C PHE A 326 -44.13 -1.89 -1.85
N GLY A 327 -43.40 -2.59 -2.72
CA GLY A 327 -42.60 -3.76 -2.35
C GLY A 327 -41.27 -3.39 -1.69
N ILE A 328 -40.60 -2.32 -2.13
CA ILE A 328 -39.27 -1.93 -1.63
C ILE A 328 -39.36 -0.95 -0.45
N LEU A 329 -40.34 -0.04 -0.42
CA LEU A 329 -40.43 0.99 0.61
C LEU A 329 -40.38 0.41 2.04
N PRO A 330 -41.11 -0.67 2.39
CA PRO A 330 -41.05 -1.25 3.74
C PRO A 330 -39.68 -1.87 4.07
N LEU A 331 -38.90 -2.29 3.07
CA LEU A 331 -37.54 -2.84 3.26
C LEU A 331 -36.55 -1.80 3.79
N HIS A 332 -36.89 -0.50 3.79
CA HIS A 332 -36.13 0.52 4.51
C HIS A 332 -35.92 0.14 5.98
N TYR A 333 -36.94 -0.42 6.63
CA TYR A 333 -36.87 -0.80 8.03
C TYR A 333 -36.07 -2.08 8.29
N LEU A 334 -35.68 -2.85 7.24
CA LEU A 334 -34.68 -3.90 7.41
C LEU A 334 -33.28 -3.34 7.71
N SER A 335 -33.06 -2.04 7.56
CA SER A 335 -31.82 -1.37 7.97
C SER A 335 -31.48 -1.62 9.44
N GLY A 336 -32.47 -1.89 10.31
CA GLY A 336 -32.20 -2.29 11.69
C GLY A 336 -31.39 -3.59 11.81
N LEU A 337 -31.76 -4.61 11.02
CA LEU A 337 -31.01 -5.87 10.94
C LEU A 337 -29.61 -5.65 10.36
N ILE A 338 -29.50 -4.84 9.31
CA ILE A 338 -28.23 -4.58 8.64
C ILE A 338 -27.27 -3.79 9.51
N THR A 339 -27.78 -2.82 10.28
CA THR A 339 -26.99 -2.10 11.28
C THR A 339 -26.50 -3.06 12.38
N LEU A 340 -27.34 -4.00 12.84
CA LEU A 340 -26.87 -5.06 13.75
C LEU A 340 -25.75 -5.90 13.12
N LEU A 341 -25.87 -6.30 11.85
CA LEU A 341 -24.80 -7.02 11.14
C LEU A 341 -23.49 -6.21 11.13
N ASN A 342 -23.57 -4.91 10.86
CA ASN A 342 -22.41 -4.01 10.85
C ASN A 342 -21.77 -3.83 12.24
N PHE A 343 -22.51 -4.06 13.32
CA PHE A 343 -21.96 -4.08 14.68
C PHE A 343 -21.26 -5.41 14.98
N ILE A 344 -21.91 -6.54 14.68
CA ILE A 344 -21.37 -7.86 15.04
C ILE A 344 -20.15 -8.25 14.19
N ILE A 345 -20.03 -7.81 12.94
CA ILE A 345 -18.89 -8.15 12.07
C ILE A 345 -17.55 -7.73 12.71
N PRO A 346 -17.30 -6.44 13.05
CA PRO A 346 -16.06 -6.05 13.70
C PRO A 346 -15.91 -6.65 15.10
N ILE A 347 -17.01 -6.81 15.87
CA ILE A 347 -16.96 -7.44 17.20
C ILE A 347 -16.47 -8.90 17.11
N ILE A 348 -17.10 -9.74 16.29
CA ILE A 348 -16.72 -11.14 16.10
C ILE A 348 -15.31 -11.21 15.49
N SER A 349 -15.00 -10.34 14.53
CA SER A 349 -13.68 -10.27 13.91
C SER A 349 -12.57 -10.04 14.94
N LEU A 350 -12.77 -9.10 15.86
CA LEU A 350 -11.81 -8.77 16.92
C LEU A 350 -11.75 -9.85 18.01
N LEU A 351 -12.90 -10.34 18.47
CA LEU A 351 -12.95 -11.36 19.54
C LEU A 351 -12.26 -12.67 19.14
N PHE A 352 -12.40 -13.08 17.87
CA PHE A 352 -11.86 -14.34 17.37
C PHE A 352 -10.61 -14.19 16.49
N SER A 353 -10.15 -12.96 16.25
CA SER A 353 -9.00 -12.67 15.38
C SER A 353 -9.14 -13.29 13.98
N ILE A 354 -10.34 -13.18 13.39
CA ILE A 354 -10.67 -13.67 12.05
C ILE A 354 -11.13 -12.51 11.17
N THR A 355 -10.85 -12.58 9.87
CA THR A 355 -11.13 -11.48 8.94
C THR A 355 -12.22 -11.88 7.93
N PRO A 356 -13.24 -11.05 7.61
CA PRO A 356 -14.19 -11.33 6.52
C PRO A 356 -13.52 -11.39 5.14
N TRP A 357 -12.49 -10.57 4.91
CA TRP A 357 -11.83 -10.40 3.62
C TRP A 357 -10.31 -10.46 3.82
N LYS A 358 -9.57 -10.95 2.82
CA LYS A 358 -8.11 -11.02 2.81
C LYS A 358 -7.56 -10.37 1.54
N GLY A 359 -6.42 -9.70 1.66
CA GLY A 359 -5.77 -8.99 0.56
C GLY A 359 -5.17 -7.67 1.02
N ASN A 360 -4.63 -6.91 0.08
CA ASN A 360 -4.01 -5.62 0.37
C ASN A 360 -5.10 -4.57 0.68
N VAL A 361 -5.02 -3.95 1.86
CA VAL A 361 -6.02 -2.97 2.35
C VAL A 361 -6.07 -1.72 1.46
N ILE A 362 -4.95 -1.34 0.84
CA ILE A 362 -4.88 -0.18 -0.07
C ILE A 362 -5.67 -0.48 -1.36
N ASP A 363 -5.52 -1.69 -1.90
CA ASP A 363 -6.26 -2.11 -3.11
C ASP A 363 -7.77 -2.13 -2.85
N PHE A 364 -8.19 -2.57 -1.67
CA PHE A 364 -9.58 -2.50 -1.23
C PHE A 364 -10.09 -1.06 -1.14
N GLY A 365 -9.29 -0.15 -0.57
CA GLY A 365 -9.62 1.27 -0.48
C GLY A 365 -9.79 1.93 -1.84
N LEU A 366 -8.86 1.67 -2.77
CA LEU A 366 -8.91 2.19 -4.14
C LEU A 366 -10.12 1.68 -4.92
N ALA A 367 -10.52 0.42 -4.73
CA ALA A 367 -11.72 -0.14 -5.35
C ALA A 367 -13.02 0.42 -4.75
N LEU A 368 -13.06 0.65 -3.42
CA LEU A 368 -14.24 1.14 -2.70
C LEU A 368 -14.49 2.64 -2.92
N LEU A 369 -13.42 3.44 -3.06
CA LEU A 369 -13.50 4.91 -3.09
C LEU A 369 -14.46 5.46 -4.18
N PRO A 370 -14.45 4.99 -5.44
CA PRO A 370 -15.41 5.43 -6.45
C PRO A 370 -16.87 5.11 -6.14
N MET A 371 -17.14 3.99 -5.47
CA MET A 371 -18.50 3.58 -5.09
C MET A 371 -19.03 4.47 -3.96
N VAL A 372 -18.23 4.72 -2.92
CA VAL A 372 -18.62 5.61 -1.82
C VAL A 372 -18.72 7.05 -2.29
N GLY A 373 -17.73 7.51 -3.07
CA GLY A 373 -17.69 8.84 -3.67
C GLY A 373 -18.92 9.14 -4.53
N SER A 374 -19.30 8.22 -5.43
CA SER A 374 -20.52 8.40 -6.24
C SER A 374 -21.78 8.49 -5.39
N SER A 375 -21.93 7.64 -4.37
CA SER A 375 -23.09 7.72 -3.46
C SER A 375 -23.20 9.06 -2.73
N ILE A 376 -22.09 9.63 -2.26
CA ILE A 376 -22.09 10.91 -1.54
C ILE A 376 -22.37 12.05 -2.51
N LEU A 377 -21.71 12.06 -3.67
CA LEU A 377 -21.80 13.15 -4.65
C LEU A 377 -23.17 13.20 -5.34
N ILE A 378 -23.76 12.05 -5.69
CA ILE A 378 -25.14 11.99 -6.20
C ILE A 378 -26.11 12.54 -5.15
N ARG A 379 -26.03 12.07 -3.90
CA ARG A 379 -26.89 12.55 -2.81
C ARG A 379 -26.74 14.05 -2.62
N THR A 380 -25.51 14.57 -2.65
CA THR A 380 -25.21 16.00 -2.47
C THR A 380 -25.78 16.82 -3.63
N TYR A 381 -25.60 16.37 -4.89
CA TYR A 381 -26.15 17.05 -6.07
C TYR A 381 -27.68 17.16 -6.03
N ILE A 382 -28.35 16.06 -5.67
CA ILE A 382 -29.82 15.95 -5.61
C ILE A 382 -30.46 16.86 -4.55
N GLN A 383 -29.71 17.34 -3.57
CA GLN A 383 -30.20 18.30 -2.56
C GLN A 383 -30.69 19.63 -3.16
N LYS A 384 -30.41 19.91 -4.45
CA LYS A 384 -31.06 21.00 -5.21
C LYS A 384 -32.60 20.95 -5.14
N TRP A 385 -33.18 19.77 -4.97
CA TRP A 385 -34.63 19.55 -4.94
C TRP A 385 -35.18 19.25 -3.53
N VAL A 386 -34.39 19.47 -2.47
CA VAL A 386 -34.97 19.61 -1.13
C VAL A 386 -35.72 20.94 -1.04
N ILE A 387 -36.91 20.89 -0.45
CA ILE A 387 -37.97 21.90 -0.52
C ILE A 387 -37.47 23.27 -0.06
N GLN A 388 -36.99 23.39 1.19
CA GLN A 388 -36.44 24.65 1.67
C GLN A 388 -34.92 24.68 1.52
N ARG A 389 -34.38 25.84 1.11
CA ARG A 389 -32.92 26.01 0.98
C ARG A 389 -32.17 25.81 2.30
N LYS A 390 -32.78 26.21 3.43
CA LYS A 390 -32.21 26.07 4.77
C LYS A 390 -32.20 24.62 5.29
N GLU A 391 -32.98 23.73 4.67
CA GLU A 391 -33.02 22.31 5.01
C GLU A 391 -31.96 21.52 4.26
N ARG A 392 -31.22 22.11 3.31
CA ARG A 392 -30.18 21.42 2.54
C ARG A 392 -28.92 21.23 3.36
N GLY A 393 -28.28 20.08 3.21
CA GLY A 393 -26.98 19.80 3.84
C GLY A 393 -26.61 18.32 3.81
N PHE A 394 -25.57 17.96 4.56
CA PHE A 394 -25.12 16.57 4.70
C PHE A 394 -26.06 15.70 5.56
N HIS A 395 -26.93 16.31 6.37
CA HIS A 395 -27.93 15.62 7.22
C HIS A 395 -27.32 14.57 8.17
N LEU A 396 -26.19 14.92 8.79
CA LEU A 396 -25.43 14.00 9.65
C LEU A 396 -26.21 13.60 10.91
N ILE A 397 -26.98 14.52 11.51
CA ILE A 397 -27.74 14.24 12.73
C ILE A 397 -28.86 13.23 12.44
N GLY A 398 -29.55 13.40 11.31
CA GLY A 398 -30.56 12.43 10.86
C GLY A 398 -29.98 11.03 10.62
N GLY A 399 -28.83 10.92 9.96
CA GLY A 399 -28.16 9.63 9.74
C GLY A 399 -27.71 8.95 11.03
N LEU A 400 -27.15 9.70 11.97
CA LEU A 400 -26.72 9.19 13.28
C LEU A 400 -27.92 8.73 14.13
N LEU A 401 -29.04 9.45 14.06
CA LEU A 401 -30.28 9.08 14.72
C LEU A 401 -30.89 7.80 14.11
N GLU A 402 -30.84 7.64 12.78
CA GLU A 402 -31.32 6.42 12.08
C GLU A 402 -30.54 5.19 12.57
N ILE A 403 -29.21 5.28 12.66
CA ILE A 403 -28.35 4.19 13.16
C ILE A 403 -28.68 3.84 14.61
N ASN A 404 -28.96 4.84 15.46
CA ASN A 404 -29.36 4.62 16.86
C ASN A 404 -30.74 3.95 17.03
N THR A 405 -31.53 3.86 15.96
CA THR A 405 -32.89 3.30 15.95
C THR A 405 -32.91 1.83 15.53
N TRP A 406 -31.74 1.22 15.30
CA TRP A 406 -31.62 -0.12 14.71
C TRP A 406 -32.47 -1.19 15.40
N TRP A 407 -32.50 -1.20 16.74
CA TRP A 407 -33.22 -2.22 17.51
C TRP A 407 -34.73 -1.99 17.48
N ILE A 408 -35.20 -0.76 17.32
CA ILE A 408 -36.61 -0.41 17.15
C ILE A 408 -37.13 -0.94 15.81
N TYR A 409 -36.36 -0.74 14.74
CA TYR A 409 -36.69 -1.28 13.42
C TYR A 409 -36.71 -2.80 13.42
N LEU A 410 -35.74 -3.42 14.09
CA LEU A 410 -35.69 -4.87 14.28
C LEU A 410 -36.90 -5.38 15.08
N LEU A 411 -37.31 -4.66 16.12
CA LEU A 411 -38.50 -4.96 16.91
C LEU A 411 -39.78 -4.86 16.06
N GLY A 412 -39.90 -3.83 15.21
CA GLY A 412 -41.03 -3.69 14.28
C GLY A 412 -41.14 -4.84 13.29
N PHE A 413 -40.00 -5.34 12.79
CA PHE A 413 -39.95 -6.53 11.95
C PHE A 413 -40.42 -7.79 12.69
N PHE A 414 -39.85 -8.08 13.87
CA PHE A 414 -40.23 -9.26 14.65
C PHE A 414 -41.68 -9.19 15.15
N TYR A 415 -42.16 -8.03 15.60
CA TYR A 415 -43.56 -7.87 15.99
C TYR A 415 -44.52 -8.12 14.82
N THR A 416 -44.08 -7.88 13.59
CA THR A 416 -44.87 -8.22 12.40
C THR A 416 -44.93 -9.73 12.18
N ILE A 417 -43.78 -10.40 12.20
CA ILE A 417 -43.71 -11.85 12.00
C ILE A 417 -44.46 -12.60 13.10
N LEU A 418 -44.32 -12.17 14.36
CA LEU A 418 -44.97 -12.76 15.52
C LEU A 418 -46.44 -12.30 15.69
N ASN A 419 -46.96 -11.49 14.76
CA ASN A 419 -48.29 -10.91 14.81
C ASN A 419 -48.63 -10.23 16.17
N LYS A 420 -47.65 -9.60 16.80
CA LYS A 420 -47.84 -8.88 18.06
C LYS A 420 -48.55 -7.56 17.79
N ASN A 421 -49.65 -7.34 18.50
CA ASN A 421 -50.41 -6.10 18.44
C ASN A 421 -49.70 -4.99 19.20
N ILE A 422 -49.65 -3.81 18.60
CA ILE A 422 -49.18 -2.58 19.24
C ILE A 422 -50.41 -1.68 19.40
N PRO A 423 -50.77 -1.24 20.61
CA PRO A 423 -51.89 -0.33 20.80
C PRO A 423 -51.63 0.98 20.05
N TYR A 424 -52.65 1.49 19.37
CA TYR A 424 -52.60 2.83 18.77
C TYR A 424 -52.69 3.85 19.90
N LEU A 425 -51.56 4.47 20.23
CA LEU A 425 -51.48 5.62 21.13
C LEU A 425 -50.94 6.80 20.31
N PRO A 426 -51.54 8.01 20.41
CA PRO A 426 -50.95 9.20 19.82
C PRO A 426 -49.52 9.38 20.30
N THR A 427 -48.70 9.97 19.46
CA THR A 427 -47.33 10.29 19.87
C THR A 427 -47.42 11.37 20.96
N PRO A 428 -46.88 11.16 22.18
CA PRO A 428 -46.98 12.14 23.26
C PRO A 428 -46.48 13.51 22.80
N LYS A 429 -47.28 14.56 23.02
CA LYS A 429 -47.02 15.94 22.61
C LYS A 429 -46.71 16.89 23.79
N GLU A 430 -46.76 16.39 25.02
CA GLU A 430 -46.43 17.17 26.23
C GLU A 430 -44.92 17.39 26.42
N ASN A 431 -44.60 18.42 27.20
CA ASN A 431 -43.26 18.86 27.64
C ASN A 431 -42.54 17.87 28.58
N GLU A 432 -42.85 16.56 28.55
CA GLU A 432 -41.98 15.57 29.18
C GLU A 432 -40.68 15.45 28.36
N PHE A 433 -39.77 16.39 28.55
CA PHE A 433 -38.42 16.36 27.99
C PHE A 433 -37.56 15.22 28.56
N ALA A 434 -38.09 14.46 29.53
CA ALA A 434 -37.44 13.32 30.15
C ALA A 434 -37.50 12.09 29.22
N THR A 435 -36.34 11.67 28.73
CA THR A 435 -36.22 10.40 28.01
C THR A 435 -36.18 9.25 29.00
N ASN A 436 -36.91 8.15 28.75
CA ASN A 436 -36.79 6.96 29.58
C ASN A 436 -35.46 6.26 29.28
N TYR A 437 -34.50 6.32 30.21
CA TYR A 437 -33.16 5.74 30.02
C TYR A 437 -33.16 4.25 29.70
N ARG A 438 -34.21 3.48 30.05
CA ARG A 438 -34.27 2.05 29.70
C ARG A 438 -34.30 1.80 28.19
N ILE A 439 -34.76 2.77 27.39
CA ILE A 439 -34.83 2.61 25.93
C ILE A 439 -33.45 2.62 25.25
N ILE A 440 -32.39 3.07 25.94
CA ILE A 440 -31.04 3.14 25.36
C ILE A 440 -30.16 1.95 25.74
N ILE A 441 -30.65 1.04 26.60
CA ILE A 441 -29.91 -0.15 27.05
C ILE A 441 -29.32 -0.95 25.87
N PRO A 442 -30.05 -1.25 24.77
CA PRO A 442 -29.48 -1.97 23.63
C PRO A 442 -28.27 -1.25 23.02
N ASN A 443 -28.33 0.08 22.90
CA ASN A 443 -27.24 0.89 22.35
C ASN A 443 -26.05 0.90 23.32
N SER A 444 -26.30 1.04 24.62
CA SER A 444 -25.26 0.97 25.67
C SER A 444 -24.53 -0.38 25.68
N ILE A 445 -25.25 -1.49 25.51
CA ILE A 445 -24.66 -2.83 25.43
C ILE A 445 -23.76 -2.94 24.20
N VAL A 446 -24.21 -2.50 23.02
CA VAL A 446 -23.39 -2.52 21.80
C VAL A 446 -22.14 -1.66 21.96
N ALA A 447 -22.27 -0.47 22.56
CA ALA A 447 -21.13 0.40 22.84
C ALA A 447 -20.09 -0.30 23.74
N LEU A 448 -20.54 -0.89 24.85
CA LEU A 448 -19.68 -1.58 25.81
C LEU A 448 -18.99 -2.80 25.17
N ILE A 449 -19.75 -3.65 24.47
CA ILE A 449 -19.19 -4.84 23.81
C ILE A 449 -18.19 -4.43 22.72
N SER A 450 -18.46 -3.36 21.97
CA SER A 450 -17.52 -2.86 20.95
C SER A 450 -16.21 -2.41 21.56
N VAL A 451 -16.25 -1.68 22.68
CA VAL A 451 -15.05 -1.25 23.41
C VAL A 451 -14.29 -2.46 23.98
N ILE A 452 -14.99 -3.41 24.61
CA ILE A 452 -14.38 -4.66 25.10
C ILE A 452 -13.73 -5.44 23.95
N ALA A 453 -14.41 -5.55 22.80
CA ALA A 453 -13.88 -6.24 21.62
C ALA A 453 -12.61 -5.59 21.09
N VAL A 454 -12.50 -4.26 21.12
CA VAL A 454 -11.26 -3.54 20.74
C VAL A 454 -10.11 -3.93 21.66
N PHE A 455 -10.33 -3.87 22.98
CA PHE A 455 -9.29 -4.24 23.95
C PHE A 455 -8.86 -5.71 23.80
N ILE A 456 -9.81 -6.64 23.68
CA ILE A 456 -9.53 -8.06 23.47
C ILE A 456 -8.82 -8.27 22.12
N GLY A 457 -9.31 -7.64 21.06
CA GLY A 457 -8.82 -7.79 19.69
C GLY A 457 -7.37 -7.33 19.55
N LEU A 458 -7.07 -6.09 19.96
CA LEU A 458 -5.71 -5.54 19.89
C LEU A 458 -4.74 -6.25 20.84
N SER A 459 -5.22 -6.73 22.00
CA SER A 459 -4.40 -7.57 22.88
C SER A 459 -4.08 -8.90 22.22
N ASN A 460 -5.05 -9.57 21.60
CA ASN A 460 -4.88 -10.88 21.01
C ASN A 460 -4.11 -10.86 19.68
N ASP A 461 -4.38 -9.91 18.80
CA ASP A 461 -3.79 -9.89 17.47
C ASP A 461 -3.61 -8.44 17.00
N TYR A 462 -2.36 -8.01 16.86
CA TYR A 462 -1.99 -6.66 16.45
C TYR A 462 -1.51 -6.68 15.00
N THR A 463 -2.42 -6.38 14.09
CA THR A 463 -2.21 -6.39 12.63
C THR A 463 -2.87 -5.15 12.03
N PRO A 464 -2.46 -4.71 10.83
CA PRO A 464 -3.17 -3.62 10.13
C PRO A 464 -4.67 -3.88 10.00
N PHE A 465 -5.07 -5.14 9.83
CA PHE A 465 -6.48 -5.52 9.74
C PHE A 465 -7.23 -5.36 11.07
N THR A 466 -6.65 -5.82 12.18
CA THR A 466 -7.27 -5.69 13.51
C THR A 466 -7.33 -4.23 13.95
N MET A 467 -6.39 -3.38 13.53
CA MET A 467 -6.50 -1.93 13.69
C MET A 467 -7.72 -1.35 12.94
N VAL A 468 -7.94 -1.74 11.68
CA VAL A 468 -9.10 -1.29 10.89
C VAL A 468 -10.42 -1.75 11.52
N MET A 469 -10.52 -3.01 11.93
CA MET A 469 -11.71 -3.51 12.63
C MET A 469 -11.93 -2.84 13.98
N SER A 470 -10.85 -2.50 14.69
CA SER A 470 -10.92 -1.69 15.91
C SER A 470 -11.45 -0.30 15.63
N GLY A 471 -11.02 0.34 14.53
CA GLY A 471 -11.57 1.60 14.06
C GLY A 471 -13.07 1.54 13.80
N PHE A 472 -13.57 0.49 13.13
CA PHE A 472 -15.01 0.28 12.93
C PHE A 472 -15.76 0.05 14.25
N ALA A 473 -15.21 -0.75 15.17
CA ALA A 473 -15.82 -0.99 16.48
C ALA A 473 -15.86 0.29 17.34
N ILE A 474 -14.80 1.11 17.34
CA ILE A 474 -14.77 2.42 18.02
C ILE A 474 -15.81 3.35 17.39
N PHE A 475 -15.89 3.40 16.06
CA PHE A 475 -16.89 4.21 15.36
C PHE A 475 -18.31 3.80 15.75
N ASN A 476 -18.59 2.49 15.81
CA ASN A 476 -19.87 1.95 16.29
C ASN A 476 -20.14 2.38 17.74
N ALA A 477 -19.14 2.28 18.63
CA ALA A 477 -19.27 2.70 20.02
C ALA A 477 -19.59 4.19 20.14
N ILE A 478 -18.90 5.06 19.41
CA ILE A 478 -19.15 6.51 19.39
C ILE A 478 -20.58 6.81 18.94
N ILE A 479 -21.08 6.17 17.89
CA ILE A 479 -22.46 6.39 17.42
C ILE A 479 -23.47 5.96 18.48
N MET A 480 -23.25 4.82 19.14
CA MET A 480 -24.13 4.35 20.20
C MET A 480 -24.08 5.24 21.46
N LEU A 481 -22.91 5.74 21.84
CA LEU A 481 -22.74 6.71 22.93
C LEU A 481 -23.41 8.05 22.59
N LEU A 482 -23.44 8.46 21.32
CA LEU A 482 -24.23 9.61 20.89
C LEU A 482 -25.73 9.39 21.13
N GLY A 483 -26.24 8.17 20.97
CA GLY A 483 -27.60 7.81 21.37
C GLY A 483 -27.87 8.12 22.85
N ILE A 484 -26.92 7.79 23.73
CA ILE A 484 -26.98 8.13 25.15
C ILE A 484 -26.95 9.65 25.34
N TYR A 485 -26.08 10.38 24.63
CA TYR A 485 -26.03 11.84 24.68
C TYR A 485 -27.36 12.50 24.28
N LEU A 486 -28.06 11.94 23.29
CA LEU A 486 -29.38 12.41 22.86
C LEU A 486 -30.49 12.17 23.92
N THR A 487 -30.26 11.35 24.95
CA THR A 487 -31.21 11.17 26.07
C THR A 487 -31.12 12.28 27.13
N ILE A 488 -29.99 13.02 27.19
CA ILE A 488 -29.70 13.96 28.28
C ILE A 488 -30.60 15.21 28.18
N LYS A 489 -31.21 15.59 29.31
CA LYS A 489 -32.15 16.72 29.41
C LYS A 489 -31.54 18.06 28.96
N THR A 490 -30.24 18.31 29.18
CA THR A 490 -29.54 19.54 28.73
C THR A 490 -29.46 19.69 27.21
N THR A 491 -29.57 18.60 26.45
CA THR A 491 -29.68 18.62 24.98
C THR A 491 -31.08 19.05 24.52
N ASN A 492 -32.08 18.90 25.40
CA ASN A 492 -33.48 19.27 25.19
C ASN A 492 -33.82 20.67 25.74
N GLU A 493 -33.09 21.14 26.76
CA GLU A 493 -33.26 22.46 27.38
C GLU A 493 -31.88 23.10 27.60
N ASN A 494 -31.31 23.71 26.57
CA ASN A 494 -29.94 24.24 26.58
C ASN A 494 -29.84 25.62 27.28
N ASN A 495 -30.45 25.76 28.47
CA ASN A 495 -30.42 26.95 29.31
C ASN A 495 -29.47 26.79 30.52
N ILE A 496 -29.34 25.59 31.09
CA ILE A 496 -28.56 25.36 32.33
C ILE A 496 -27.04 25.49 32.11
N LEU A 497 -26.49 24.90 31.04
CA LEU A 497 -25.07 25.04 30.68
C LEU A 497 -24.70 26.48 30.27
N ARG A 498 -25.63 27.21 29.64
CA ARG A 498 -25.42 28.62 29.25
C ARG A 498 -25.36 29.55 30.45
N ASN A 499 -26.07 29.23 31.54
CA ASN A 499 -26.09 30.03 32.75
C ASN A 499 -24.88 29.77 33.67
N ASN A 500 -24.27 28.57 33.59
CA ASN A 500 -23.15 28.16 34.46
C ASN A 500 -21.75 28.31 33.82
N LEU A 501 -21.65 28.62 32.53
CA LEU A 501 -20.38 28.85 31.84
C LEU A 501 -20.06 30.35 31.74
N ARG A 502 -18.78 30.73 31.88
CA ARG A 502 -18.30 32.12 31.73
C ARG A 502 -18.79 32.69 30.39
N LYS A 503 -19.42 33.88 30.40
CA LYS A 503 -20.06 34.49 29.21
C LYS A 503 -19.11 34.57 28.00
N ASP A 504 -17.83 34.85 28.23
CA ASP A 504 -16.81 34.94 27.18
C ASP A 504 -16.53 33.59 26.52
N LEU A 505 -16.51 32.51 27.31
CA LEU A 505 -16.35 31.14 26.80
C LEU A 505 -17.56 30.72 25.98
N VAL A 506 -18.78 31.05 26.45
CA VAL A 506 -20.03 30.81 25.70
C VAL A 506 -20.03 31.58 24.38
N ALA A 507 -19.58 32.84 24.38
CA ALA A 507 -19.44 33.64 23.18
C ALA A 507 -18.40 33.04 22.20
N LYS A 508 -17.22 32.62 22.71
CA LYS A 508 -16.18 31.94 21.91
C LYS A 508 -16.69 30.63 21.30
N LEU A 509 -17.31 29.75 22.09
CA LEU A 509 -17.90 28.49 21.63
C LEU A 509 -19.02 28.71 20.60
N ASN A 510 -19.90 29.69 20.82
CA ASN A 510 -20.92 30.05 19.85
C ASN A 510 -20.31 30.61 18.55
N SER A 511 -19.28 31.45 18.64
CA SER A 511 -18.57 31.96 17.47
C SER A 511 -17.92 30.84 16.67
N LEU A 512 -17.28 29.88 17.35
CA LEU A 512 -16.66 28.71 16.73
C LEU A 512 -17.71 27.82 16.07
N ARG A 513 -18.85 27.57 16.76
CA ARG A 513 -20.00 26.86 16.21
C ARG A 513 -20.55 27.54 14.95
N ILE A 514 -20.68 28.86 14.95
CA ILE A 514 -21.17 29.60 13.77
C ILE A 514 -20.15 29.53 12.63
N LYS A 515 -18.86 29.71 12.91
CA LYS A 515 -17.78 29.60 11.90
C LYS A 515 -17.73 28.21 11.29
N THR A 516 -17.78 27.15 12.10
CA THR A 516 -17.79 25.75 11.64
C THR A 516 -19.05 25.43 10.83
N LEU A 517 -20.23 25.89 11.24
CA LEU A 517 -21.46 25.75 10.45
C LEU A 517 -21.37 26.49 9.10
N LYS A 518 -20.83 27.71 9.08
CA LYS A 518 -20.60 28.47 7.83
C LYS A 518 -19.63 27.74 6.91
N ALA A 519 -18.49 27.29 7.44
CA ALA A 519 -17.51 26.51 6.68
C ALA A 519 -18.12 25.22 6.11
N GLY A 520 -18.88 24.47 6.92
CA GLY A 520 -19.58 23.27 6.47
C GLY A 520 -20.63 23.54 5.39
N ASN A 521 -21.38 24.63 5.49
CA ASN A 521 -22.35 25.05 4.47
C ASN A 521 -21.65 25.49 3.18
N SER A 522 -20.53 26.20 3.27
CA SER A 522 -19.70 26.57 2.12
C SER A 522 -19.15 25.32 1.43
N LEU A 523 -18.56 24.39 2.20
CA LEU A 523 -18.05 23.11 1.69
C LEU A 523 -19.15 22.31 0.99
N PHE A 524 -20.33 22.18 1.60
CA PHE A 524 -21.49 21.52 1.01
C PHE A 524 -21.91 22.19 -0.30
N THR A 525 -21.94 23.53 -0.34
CA THR A 525 -22.36 24.29 -1.51
C THR A 525 -21.38 24.10 -2.67
N VAL A 526 -20.08 24.18 -2.39
CA VAL A 526 -19.01 23.93 -3.37
C VAL A 526 -19.11 22.50 -3.88
N THR A 527 -19.11 21.51 -2.99
CA THR A 527 -19.18 20.08 -3.33
C THR A 527 -20.41 19.76 -4.18
N ARG A 528 -21.56 20.37 -3.87
CA ARG A 528 -22.80 20.20 -4.65
C ARG A 528 -22.67 20.75 -6.06
N PHE A 529 -22.01 21.89 -6.23
CA PHE A 529 -21.81 22.51 -7.53
C PHE A 529 -20.78 21.75 -8.37
N THR A 530 -19.72 21.24 -7.73
CA THR A 530 -18.61 20.51 -8.36
C THR A 530 -18.75 18.99 -8.28
N ALA A 531 -19.94 18.46 -8.00
CA ALA A 531 -20.14 17.03 -7.74
C ALA A 531 -19.68 16.12 -8.91
N LEU A 532 -19.98 16.52 -10.15
CA LEU A 532 -19.57 15.78 -11.34
C LEU A 532 -18.05 15.82 -11.58
N PRO A 533 -17.39 16.99 -11.65
CA PRO A 533 -15.93 17.02 -11.82
C PRO A 533 -15.19 16.33 -10.68
N ILE A 534 -15.66 16.45 -9.42
CA ILE A 534 -15.07 15.70 -8.30
C ILE A 534 -15.19 14.18 -8.55
N LEU A 535 -16.35 13.69 -8.99
CA LEU A 535 -16.52 12.25 -9.25
C LEU A 535 -15.61 11.76 -10.38
N LEU A 536 -15.45 12.54 -11.45
CA LEU A 536 -14.54 12.22 -12.55
C LEU A 536 -13.08 12.17 -12.07
N ILE A 537 -12.65 13.14 -11.26
CA ILE A 537 -11.31 13.13 -10.66
C ILE A 537 -11.14 11.88 -9.78
N VAL A 538 -12.08 11.58 -8.89
CA VAL A 538 -12.02 10.39 -8.03
C VAL A 538 -11.89 9.11 -8.86
N LEU A 539 -12.68 8.98 -9.94
CA LEU A 539 -12.63 7.82 -10.84
C LEU A 539 -11.28 7.72 -11.56
N ILE A 540 -10.85 8.82 -12.21
CA ILE A 540 -9.60 8.87 -12.98
C ILE A 540 -8.42 8.59 -12.04
N THR A 541 -8.34 9.25 -10.89
CA THR A 541 -7.26 9.05 -9.92
C THR A 541 -7.27 7.64 -9.35
N SER A 542 -8.43 7.07 -9.02
CA SER A 542 -8.50 5.69 -8.49
C SER A 542 -8.09 4.66 -9.55
N VAL A 543 -8.55 4.82 -10.79
CA VAL A 543 -8.16 3.96 -11.91
C VAL A 543 -6.69 4.12 -12.24
N TRP A 544 -6.19 5.35 -12.32
CA TRP A 544 -4.78 5.65 -12.59
C TRP A 544 -3.85 5.09 -11.50
N LEU A 545 -4.16 5.30 -10.22
CA LEU A 545 -3.38 4.73 -9.11
C LEU A 545 -3.40 3.21 -9.15
N LYS A 546 -4.57 2.61 -9.43
CA LYS A 546 -4.68 1.15 -9.55
C LYS A 546 -3.89 0.63 -10.75
N GLN A 547 -4.00 1.27 -11.92
CA GLN A 547 -3.26 0.90 -13.14
C GLN A 547 -1.76 1.08 -12.96
N GLN A 548 -1.30 2.17 -12.34
CA GLN A 548 0.12 2.32 -12.01
C GLN A 548 0.60 1.20 -11.08
N LYS A 549 -0.20 0.83 -10.08
CA LYS A 549 0.17 -0.23 -9.15
C LYS A 549 0.15 -1.62 -9.80
N ASP A 550 -0.84 -1.90 -10.64
CA ASP A 550 -0.96 -3.17 -11.36
C ASP A 550 0.07 -3.28 -12.49
N GLY A 551 0.33 -2.21 -13.23
CA GLY A 551 1.38 -2.14 -14.27
C GLY A 551 2.77 -2.37 -13.68
N LYS A 552 3.08 -1.73 -12.54
CA LYS A 552 4.33 -1.95 -11.79
C LYS A 552 4.52 -3.38 -11.26
N ARG A 553 3.47 -4.22 -11.24
CA ARG A 553 3.56 -5.62 -10.78
C ARG A 553 3.96 -6.61 -11.87
N TRP A 554 3.86 -6.27 -13.16
CA TRP A 554 4.18 -7.20 -14.25
C TRP A 554 4.71 -6.52 -15.52
N ASP A 555 3.98 -5.55 -16.06
CA ASP A 555 4.30 -4.92 -17.35
C ASP A 555 5.51 -3.98 -17.23
N ASP A 556 5.43 -3.00 -16.32
CA ASP A 556 6.45 -1.97 -16.09
C ASP A 556 7.34 -2.27 -14.87
N ILE A 557 7.45 -3.54 -14.51
CA ILE A 557 8.30 -3.92 -13.39
C ILE A 557 9.77 -3.75 -13.75
N SER A 558 10.44 -2.88 -13.01
CA SER A 558 11.89 -2.73 -13.03
C SER A 558 12.46 -3.06 -11.66
N ALA A 559 13.64 -3.67 -11.66
CA ALA A 559 14.41 -3.79 -10.44
C ALA A 559 14.77 -2.38 -9.95
N GLN A 560 14.49 -2.12 -8.68
CA GLN A 560 15.01 -0.94 -7.99
C GLN A 560 16.38 -1.32 -7.45
N TYR A 561 17.43 -0.85 -8.13
CA TYR A 561 18.79 -0.94 -7.60
C TYR A 561 19.12 0.35 -6.88
N TYR A 562 19.65 0.22 -5.68
CA TYR A 562 20.34 1.34 -5.04
C TYR A 562 21.66 1.55 -5.78
N GLN A 563 21.97 2.78 -6.17
CA GLN A 563 23.29 3.13 -6.69
C GLN A 563 24.17 3.42 -5.48
N PRO A 564 25.21 2.59 -5.20
CA PRO A 564 26.03 2.83 -4.03
C PRO A 564 26.78 4.16 -4.19
N GLU A 565 26.91 4.90 -3.10
CA GLU A 565 27.60 6.18 -3.06
C GLU A 565 29.12 5.96 -3.08
N SER A 566 29.84 6.68 -3.93
CA SER A 566 31.27 6.43 -4.15
C SER A 566 32.17 7.59 -3.75
N GLY A 567 31.64 8.71 -3.25
CA GLY A 567 32.38 9.96 -3.18
C GLY A 567 32.78 10.50 -4.58
N SER A 568 33.54 11.59 -4.60
CA SER A 568 34.14 12.14 -5.82
C SER A 568 35.66 12.26 -5.64
N TYR A 569 36.45 11.89 -6.65
CA TYR A 569 37.91 11.90 -6.56
C TYR A 569 38.60 12.55 -7.76
N LEU A 570 39.36 13.61 -7.53
CA LEU A 570 40.20 14.25 -8.53
C LEU A 570 41.60 13.66 -8.47
N GLY A 571 42.13 13.22 -9.62
CA GLY A 571 43.44 12.59 -9.71
C GLY A 571 44.35 13.26 -10.71
N ILE A 572 45.64 12.91 -10.64
CA ILE A 572 46.65 13.37 -11.58
C ILE A 572 47.70 12.29 -11.87
N TYR A 573 48.15 12.26 -13.12
CA TYR A 573 49.41 11.67 -13.54
C TYR A 573 50.32 12.79 -14.05
N HIS A 574 51.44 13.05 -13.37
CA HIS A 574 52.40 14.10 -13.73
C HIS A 574 53.85 13.62 -13.56
N PRO A 575 54.45 13.06 -14.64
CA PRO A 575 55.83 12.59 -14.61
C PRO A 575 56.83 13.69 -15.03
N ASP A 576 58.06 13.63 -14.51
CA ASP A 576 59.18 14.52 -14.93
C ASP A 576 59.84 14.12 -16.25
N ARG A 577 59.56 12.91 -16.71
CA ARG A 577 60.15 12.27 -17.89
C ARG A 577 59.36 11.00 -18.19
N ASP A 578 59.53 10.46 -19.38
CA ASP A 578 58.89 9.23 -19.84
C ASP A 578 59.42 7.96 -19.13
N THR A 579 59.16 7.85 -17.82
CA THR A 579 59.58 6.71 -16.97
C THR A 579 58.41 5.99 -16.30
N GLY A 580 57.21 6.58 -16.35
CA GLY A 580 56.02 6.10 -15.66
C GLY A 580 55.90 6.57 -14.20
N VAL A 581 56.93 7.18 -13.62
CA VAL A 581 56.96 7.63 -12.22
C VAL A 581 56.65 9.12 -12.12
N VAL A 582 55.85 9.50 -11.14
CA VAL A 582 55.41 10.89 -10.90
C VAL A 582 56.40 11.74 -10.09
N ASN A 583 56.30 13.06 -10.24
CA ASN A 583 56.98 14.03 -9.39
C ASN A 583 56.02 14.70 -8.39
N LEU A 584 56.13 14.30 -7.13
CA LEU A 584 55.29 14.85 -6.05
C LEU A 584 55.54 16.33 -5.76
N SER A 585 56.78 16.84 -5.93
CA SER A 585 57.05 18.26 -5.67
C SER A 585 56.42 19.18 -6.73
N GLU A 586 56.40 18.77 -7.99
CA GLU A 586 55.69 19.53 -9.04
C GLU A 586 54.18 19.38 -8.91
N ILE A 587 53.67 18.20 -8.53
CA ILE A 587 52.24 18.04 -8.21
C ILE A 587 51.82 19.00 -7.08
N LYS A 588 52.60 19.11 -6.00
CA LYS A 588 52.34 20.05 -4.90
C LYS A 588 52.34 21.51 -5.35
N LYS A 589 53.19 21.84 -6.32
CA LYS A 589 53.20 23.18 -6.93
C LYS A 589 51.90 23.44 -7.69
N ILE A 590 51.43 22.48 -8.49
CA ILE A 590 50.15 22.56 -9.21
C ILE A 590 48.97 22.71 -8.24
N GLU A 591 48.93 21.91 -7.18
CA GLU A 591 47.92 22.00 -6.11
C GLU A 591 47.84 23.41 -5.53
N LYS A 592 49.01 24.00 -5.20
CA LYS A 592 49.09 25.36 -4.65
C LYS A 592 48.70 26.43 -5.66
N GLU A 593 49.15 26.31 -6.91
CA GLU A 593 48.87 27.28 -7.97
C GLU A 593 47.40 27.30 -8.37
N GLN A 594 46.75 26.13 -8.41
CA GLN A 594 45.36 25.98 -8.82
C GLN A 594 44.37 25.86 -7.64
N GLN A 595 44.84 25.99 -6.40
CA GLN A 595 44.04 25.93 -5.16
C GLN A 595 43.17 24.67 -5.06
N LEU A 596 43.77 23.52 -5.32
CA LEU A 596 43.12 22.21 -5.29
C LEU A 596 44.02 21.17 -4.63
N ASP A 597 43.45 20.04 -4.23
CA ASP A 597 44.18 18.88 -3.71
C ASP A 597 43.85 17.65 -4.56
N PHE A 598 44.85 16.84 -4.90
CA PHE A 598 44.62 15.60 -5.64
C PHE A 598 44.34 14.44 -4.69
N ASN A 599 43.20 13.79 -4.89
CA ASN A 599 42.78 12.59 -4.19
C ASN A 599 43.47 11.32 -4.69
N ILE A 600 43.84 11.28 -5.97
CA ILE A 600 44.46 10.12 -6.62
C ILE A 600 45.77 10.55 -7.27
N ILE A 601 46.85 9.84 -6.96
CA ILE A 601 48.13 10.02 -7.66
C ILE A 601 48.41 8.74 -8.45
N SER A 602 48.28 8.83 -9.77
CA SER A 602 48.46 7.72 -10.70
C SER A 602 49.91 7.61 -11.13
N PHE A 603 50.42 6.39 -11.32
CA PHE A 603 51.72 6.13 -11.94
C PHE A 603 51.74 4.76 -12.62
N TYR A 604 52.68 4.55 -13.55
CA TYR A 604 52.84 3.29 -14.29
C TYR A 604 53.96 2.45 -13.70
N LEU A 605 53.69 1.16 -13.53
CA LEU A 605 54.63 0.19 -13.00
C LEU A 605 54.61 -1.07 -13.84
N SER A 606 55.65 -1.24 -14.65
CA SER A 606 55.92 -2.47 -15.39
C SER A 606 56.56 -3.53 -14.52
N TRP A 607 56.35 -4.80 -14.85
CA TRP A 607 56.91 -5.92 -14.09
C TRP A 607 58.43 -6.01 -14.29
N ASP A 608 59.09 -6.57 -13.28
CA ASP A 608 60.52 -6.89 -13.27
C ASP A 608 60.70 -8.35 -12.84
N LYS A 609 61.88 -8.94 -13.10
CA LYS A 609 62.23 -10.31 -12.71
C LYS A 609 62.16 -10.52 -11.20
N ASN A 610 62.29 -9.46 -10.39
CA ASN A 610 62.22 -9.53 -8.93
C ASN A 610 61.19 -8.55 -8.35
N ALA A 611 60.07 -9.08 -7.85
CA ALA A 611 58.98 -8.32 -7.22
C ALA A 611 59.46 -7.43 -6.06
N LYS A 612 60.39 -7.93 -5.21
CA LYS A 612 60.85 -7.18 -4.02
C LYS A 612 61.54 -5.87 -4.38
N ASN A 613 62.29 -5.86 -5.48
CA ASN A 613 63.01 -4.68 -5.96
C ASN A 613 62.11 -3.73 -6.75
N ASN A 614 60.99 -4.25 -7.29
CA ASN A 614 60.04 -3.49 -8.11
C ASN A 614 58.94 -2.80 -7.30
N PHE A 615 58.70 -3.21 -6.04
CA PHE A 615 57.64 -2.62 -5.22
C PHE A 615 57.99 -1.16 -4.80
N PRO A 616 57.17 -0.16 -5.17
CA PRO A 616 57.51 1.25 -5.01
C PRO A 616 57.20 1.79 -3.60
N GLU A 617 57.67 1.12 -2.54
CA GLU A 617 57.28 1.40 -1.15
C GLU A 617 57.47 2.86 -0.73
N LYS A 618 58.61 3.47 -1.08
CA LYS A 618 58.89 4.88 -0.75
C LYS A 618 57.89 5.82 -1.41
N LEU A 619 57.56 5.59 -2.68
CA LEU A 619 56.61 6.41 -3.41
C LEU A 619 55.19 6.27 -2.83
N LEU A 620 54.75 5.04 -2.54
CA LEU A 620 53.44 4.79 -1.91
C LEU A 620 53.31 5.50 -0.56
N LYS A 621 54.36 5.42 0.28
CA LYS A 621 54.41 6.13 1.57
C LYS A 621 54.40 7.66 1.40
N SER A 622 55.10 8.19 0.40
CA SER A 622 55.08 9.63 0.10
C SER A 622 53.72 10.10 -0.41
N ILE A 623 53.09 9.36 -1.34
CA ILE A 623 51.73 9.68 -1.84
C ILE A 623 50.74 9.73 -0.67
N LYS A 624 50.80 8.73 0.23
CA LYS A 624 49.96 8.70 1.43
C LYS A 624 50.21 9.89 2.36
N ALA A 625 51.47 10.29 2.55
CA ALA A 625 51.81 11.44 3.40
C ALA A 625 51.16 12.74 2.91
N GLU A 626 50.87 12.83 1.61
CA GLU A 626 50.15 13.93 0.97
C GLU A 626 48.62 13.77 0.99
N ASN A 627 48.08 12.81 1.76
CA ASN A 627 46.65 12.49 1.89
C ASN A 627 45.97 12.05 0.56
N ALA A 628 46.74 11.44 -0.34
CA ALA A 628 46.25 10.90 -1.61
C ALA A 628 46.33 9.37 -1.65
N ILE A 629 45.50 8.76 -2.51
CA ILE A 629 45.46 7.32 -2.77
C ILE A 629 46.32 7.01 -4.01
N PRO A 630 47.31 6.12 -3.91
CA PRO A 630 48.10 5.73 -5.08
C PRO A 630 47.25 4.90 -6.05
N MET A 631 47.34 5.21 -7.34
CA MET A 631 46.86 4.36 -8.43
C MET A 631 48.04 3.76 -9.19
N ILE A 632 48.19 2.45 -9.11
CA ILE A 632 49.22 1.69 -9.81
C ILE A 632 48.62 1.18 -11.12
N THR A 633 49.06 1.74 -12.25
CA THR A 633 48.83 1.12 -13.55
C THR A 633 49.83 0.00 -13.73
N TRP A 634 49.37 -1.24 -13.53
CA TRP A 634 50.23 -2.41 -13.35
C TRP A 634 50.34 -3.20 -14.64
N GLU A 635 51.47 -3.05 -15.31
CA GLU A 635 51.71 -3.53 -16.67
C GLU A 635 52.43 -4.88 -16.67
N PRO A 636 51.78 -5.98 -17.12
CA PRO A 636 52.38 -7.31 -17.10
C PRO A 636 53.35 -7.49 -18.29
N TRP A 637 54.48 -6.77 -18.30
CA TRP A 637 55.62 -7.01 -19.20
C TRP A 637 56.95 -6.78 -18.48
N LEU A 638 58.06 -7.30 -19.03
CA LEU A 638 59.41 -7.08 -18.50
C LEU A 638 60.17 -6.05 -19.37
N LYS A 639 60.77 -5.02 -18.77
CA LYS A 639 61.67 -4.06 -19.45
C LYS A 639 63.04 -4.69 -19.77
N GLU A 640 63.11 -5.65 -20.68
CA GLU A 640 64.40 -6.09 -21.26
C GLU A 640 64.37 -6.02 -22.80
N LYS A 641 65.39 -5.32 -23.34
CA LYS A 641 65.68 -5.23 -24.77
C LYS A 641 65.96 -6.62 -25.36
N ASN A 642 65.34 -6.89 -26.52
CA ASN A 642 65.78 -7.83 -27.56
C ASN A 642 66.77 -8.91 -27.13
N THR A 643 66.28 -10.12 -26.85
CA THR A 643 66.96 -11.33 -27.33
C THR A 643 65.92 -12.27 -27.93
N GLU A 644 66.01 -12.40 -29.26
CA GLU A 644 65.37 -13.44 -30.04
C GLU A 644 65.76 -14.85 -29.53
N ASN A 645 64.89 -15.81 -29.82
CA ASN A 645 65.08 -17.26 -29.70
C ASN A 645 64.80 -17.92 -28.34
N SER A 646 63.51 -18.05 -28.00
CA SER A 646 63.01 -19.35 -27.55
C SER A 646 61.53 -19.52 -27.92
N ARG A 647 61.13 -20.74 -28.33
CA ARG A 647 59.75 -21.14 -28.68
C ARG A 647 58.70 -20.91 -27.56
N LYS A 648 59.08 -20.35 -26.41
CA LYS A 648 58.19 -19.90 -25.33
C LYS A 648 57.68 -18.46 -25.51
N GLY A 649 58.27 -17.67 -26.42
CA GLY A 649 57.88 -16.27 -26.68
C GLY A 649 56.63 -16.07 -27.54
N GLN A 650 55.95 -17.15 -27.95
CA GLN A 650 54.72 -17.10 -28.75
C GLN A 650 53.44 -17.34 -27.93
N GLU A 651 53.54 -17.65 -26.63
CA GLU A 651 52.37 -17.87 -25.77
C GLU A 651 51.86 -16.56 -25.14
N SER A 652 50.54 -16.35 -25.23
CA SER A 652 49.77 -15.27 -24.59
C SER A 652 50.21 -15.04 -23.14
N ILE A 653 50.62 -13.81 -22.81
CA ILE A 653 51.07 -13.48 -21.46
C ILE A 653 49.94 -13.65 -20.43
N LEU A 654 48.69 -13.38 -20.83
CA LEU A 654 47.52 -13.58 -19.99
C LEU A 654 47.28 -15.07 -19.71
N LYS A 655 47.47 -15.94 -20.72
CA LYS A 655 47.42 -17.39 -20.53
C LYS A 655 48.47 -17.89 -19.54
N ARG A 656 49.70 -17.37 -19.65
CA ARG A 656 50.81 -17.73 -18.74
C ARG A 656 50.55 -17.28 -17.31
N ILE A 657 49.94 -16.10 -17.13
CA ILE A 657 49.46 -15.63 -15.83
C ILE A 657 48.35 -16.55 -15.29
N ALA A 658 47.33 -16.86 -16.09
CA ALA A 658 46.24 -17.75 -15.69
C ALA A 658 46.71 -19.18 -15.34
N ASN A 659 47.79 -19.66 -15.98
CA ASN A 659 48.42 -20.95 -15.70
C ASN A 659 49.35 -20.94 -14.48
N GLY A 660 49.58 -19.75 -13.89
CA GLY A 660 50.32 -19.60 -12.64
C GLY A 660 51.83 -19.40 -12.76
N GLU A 661 52.37 -19.13 -13.95
CA GLU A 661 53.82 -18.93 -14.15
C GLU A 661 54.37 -17.71 -13.39
N TYR A 662 53.51 -16.75 -13.07
CA TYR A 662 53.87 -15.49 -12.40
C TYR A 662 53.41 -15.44 -10.93
N ASP A 663 52.91 -16.55 -10.37
CA ASP A 663 52.36 -16.60 -9.01
C ASP A 663 53.36 -16.14 -7.95
N SER A 664 54.64 -16.52 -8.09
CA SER A 664 55.67 -16.09 -7.14
C SER A 664 55.84 -14.56 -7.11
N TYR A 665 55.75 -13.91 -8.28
CA TYR A 665 55.85 -12.46 -8.40
C TYR A 665 54.60 -11.79 -7.80
N ILE A 666 53.41 -12.24 -8.22
CA ILE A 666 52.12 -11.70 -7.75
C ILE A 666 51.94 -11.89 -6.25
N ASN A 667 52.30 -13.07 -5.70
CA ASN A 667 52.24 -13.32 -4.26
C ASN A 667 53.18 -12.42 -3.46
N THR A 668 54.40 -12.22 -3.95
CA THR A 668 55.36 -11.32 -3.27
C THR A 668 54.86 -9.88 -3.28
N PHE A 669 54.39 -9.39 -4.44
CA PHE A 669 53.83 -8.05 -4.59
C PHE A 669 52.56 -7.87 -3.73
N GLY A 670 51.67 -8.87 -3.74
CA GLY A 670 50.47 -8.91 -2.91
C GLY A 670 50.78 -8.88 -1.42
N LYS A 671 51.81 -9.59 -0.96
CA LYS A 671 52.27 -9.52 0.43
C LYS A 671 52.77 -8.13 0.79
N GLN A 672 53.52 -7.47 -0.09
CA GLN A 672 53.99 -6.10 0.15
C GLN A 672 52.84 -5.08 0.18
N LEU A 673 51.81 -5.27 -0.66
CA LEU A 673 50.57 -4.49 -0.58
C LEU A 673 49.81 -4.74 0.73
N ALA A 674 49.77 -5.99 1.20
CA ALA A 674 49.17 -6.31 2.50
C ALA A 674 49.95 -5.68 3.67
N GLU A 675 51.29 -5.60 3.58
CA GLU A 675 52.13 -4.94 4.58
C GLU A 675 52.02 -3.40 4.54
N PHE A 676 51.71 -2.81 3.38
CA PHE A 676 51.42 -1.38 3.26
C PHE A 676 50.11 -1.00 3.96
N ASP A 677 49.13 -1.92 3.95
CA ASP A 677 47.83 -1.84 4.65
C ASP A 677 47.07 -0.51 4.45
N GLU A 678 47.07 0.01 3.23
CA GLU A 678 46.33 1.21 2.86
C GLU A 678 45.61 1.02 1.53
N PRO A 679 44.56 1.81 1.24
CA PRO A 679 43.87 1.73 -0.04
C PRO A 679 44.81 2.01 -1.21
N VAL A 680 44.71 1.18 -2.25
CA VAL A 680 45.48 1.31 -3.49
C VAL A 680 44.56 0.97 -4.66
N TYR A 681 44.47 1.86 -5.64
CA TYR A 681 43.86 1.52 -6.92
C TYR A 681 44.85 0.70 -7.74
N LEU A 682 44.45 -0.47 -8.21
CA LEU A 682 45.27 -1.34 -9.03
C LEU A 682 44.62 -1.50 -10.40
N ARG A 683 45.18 -0.81 -11.39
CA ARG A 683 44.74 -0.81 -12.79
C ARG A 683 45.58 -1.82 -13.57
N PHE A 684 45.26 -3.10 -13.39
CA PHE A 684 46.01 -4.22 -13.97
C PHE A 684 45.68 -4.41 -15.45
N ALA A 685 46.71 -4.57 -16.29
CA ALA A 685 46.57 -4.83 -17.72
C ALA A 685 45.55 -3.91 -18.40
N HIS A 686 45.73 -2.59 -18.22
CA HIS A 686 44.83 -1.58 -18.78
C HIS A 686 44.77 -1.68 -20.30
N GLU A 687 43.65 -1.23 -20.86
CA GLU A 687 43.43 -1.20 -22.31
C GLU A 687 43.75 -2.54 -22.99
N PHE A 688 43.29 -3.63 -22.38
CA PHE A 688 43.58 -4.99 -22.82
C PHE A 688 43.10 -5.32 -24.25
N ASP A 689 42.29 -4.47 -24.87
CA ASP A 689 41.87 -4.56 -26.26
C ASP A 689 42.49 -3.49 -27.17
N ASN A 690 43.46 -2.70 -26.67
CA ASN A 690 44.31 -1.82 -27.47
C ASN A 690 45.46 -2.61 -28.13
N PRO A 691 45.55 -2.63 -29.47
CA PRO A 691 46.57 -3.39 -30.21
C PRO A 691 48.03 -3.05 -29.90
N GLN A 692 48.31 -1.91 -29.27
CA GLN A 692 49.66 -1.47 -28.93
C GLN A 692 50.27 -2.27 -27.77
N TYR A 693 49.46 -2.86 -26.89
CA TYR A 693 49.96 -3.60 -25.74
C TYR A 693 50.18 -5.11 -26.02
N PRO A 694 51.24 -5.73 -25.46
CA PRO A 694 51.52 -7.17 -25.54
C PRO A 694 50.44 -8.10 -24.96
N TRP A 695 49.62 -7.60 -24.05
CA TRP A 695 48.49 -8.35 -23.47
C TRP A 695 47.19 -8.21 -24.27
N SER A 696 47.25 -7.67 -25.49
CA SER A 696 46.08 -7.48 -26.35
C SER A 696 45.75 -8.65 -27.26
N LYS A 697 44.53 -8.63 -27.82
CA LYS A 697 44.05 -9.67 -28.74
C LYS A 697 44.89 -9.81 -30.01
N THR A 698 45.38 -8.70 -30.57
CA THR A 698 46.24 -8.70 -31.77
C THR A 698 47.62 -9.32 -31.53
N LYS A 699 47.95 -9.65 -30.27
CA LYS A 699 49.16 -10.36 -29.86
C LYS A 699 48.89 -11.80 -29.37
N GLY A 700 47.69 -12.32 -29.66
CA GLY A 700 47.32 -13.73 -29.42
C GLY A 700 46.62 -14.03 -28.10
N ASN A 701 46.20 -13.02 -27.33
CA ASN A 701 45.45 -13.21 -26.08
C ASN A 701 43.93 -13.27 -26.33
N LEU A 702 43.22 -14.25 -25.74
CA LEU A 702 41.76 -14.41 -25.92
C LEU A 702 40.94 -13.72 -24.81
N GLU A 703 39.67 -13.43 -25.08
CA GLU A 703 38.74 -12.79 -24.13
C GLU A 703 38.58 -13.61 -22.83
N GLU A 704 38.49 -14.93 -22.96
CA GLU A 704 38.39 -15.85 -21.82
C GLU A 704 39.71 -15.96 -21.04
N GLU A 705 40.86 -15.86 -21.72
CA GLU A 705 42.18 -15.86 -21.06
C GLU A 705 42.35 -14.61 -20.19
N PHE A 706 41.87 -13.45 -20.65
CA PHE A 706 41.86 -12.22 -19.84
C PHE A 706 41.02 -12.40 -18.57
N LYS A 707 39.79 -12.91 -18.68
CA LYS A 707 38.92 -13.14 -17.50
C LYS A 707 39.58 -14.08 -16.51
N LEU A 708 40.17 -15.18 -16.99
CA LEU A 708 40.85 -16.15 -16.13
C LEU A 708 42.08 -15.52 -15.46
N ALA A 709 42.92 -14.80 -16.20
CA ALA A 709 44.09 -14.11 -15.66
C ALA A 709 43.70 -13.05 -14.61
N TRP A 710 42.67 -12.25 -14.90
CA TRP A 710 42.14 -11.25 -13.98
C TRP A 710 41.68 -11.86 -12.66
N LYS A 711 40.83 -12.89 -12.73
CA LYS A 711 40.33 -13.61 -11.55
C LYS A 711 41.46 -14.26 -10.77
N HIS A 712 42.44 -14.84 -11.46
CA HIS A 712 43.62 -15.45 -10.84
C HIS A 712 44.46 -14.42 -10.08
N VAL A 713 44.79 -13.28 -10.69
CA VAL A 713 45.51 -12.18 -10.04
C VAL A 713 44.74 -11.66 -8.82
N TYR A 714 43.45 -11.40 -8.97
CA TYR A 714 42.59 -10.97 -7.86
C TYR A 714 42.65 -11.96 -6.69
N ASN A 715 42.44 -13.26 -6.97
CA ASN A 715 42.43 -14.30 -5.95
C ASN A 715 43.78 -14.42 -5.25
N LEU A 716 44.90 -14.32 -5.98
CA LEU A 716 46.24 -14.33 -5.38
C LEU A 716 46.46 -13.14 -4.46
N LEU A 717 46.15 -11.92 -4.91
CA LEU A 717 46.30 -10.70 -4.10
C LEU A 717 45.49 -10.79 -2.80
N LYS A 718 44.23 -11.21 -2.88
CA LYS A 718 43.36 -11.42 -1.72
C LYS A 718 43.88 -12.54 -0.81
N SER A 719 44.44 -13.62 -1.38
CA SER A 719 45.01 -14.72 -0.59
C SER A 719 46.22 -14.31 0.26
N GLN A 720 46.96 -13.28 -0.18
CA GLN A 720 48.11 -12.71 0.56
C GLN A 720 47.71 -11.67 1.62
N GLY A 721 46.42 -11.32 1.71
CA GLY A 721 45.92 -10.37 2.70
C GLY A 721 45.74 -8.95 2.20
N ALA A 722 45.87 -8.69 0.88
CA ALA A 722 45.78 -7.35 0.32
C ALA A 722 44.33 -6.91 0.06
N TYR A 723 43.52 -6.80 1.13
CA TYR A 723 42.08 -6.56 1.03
C TYR A 723 41.71 -5.12 0.66
N LYS A 724 42.56 -4.14 0.99
CA LYS A 724 42.36 -2.71 0.65
C LYS A 724 42.69 -2.36 -0.81
N ILE A 725 43.06 -3.32 -1.64
CA ILE A 725 43.20 -3.12 -3.09
C ILE A 725 41.83 -2.92 -3.72
N MET A 726 41.73 -1.89 -4.57
CA MET A 726 40.58 -1.60 -5.42
C MET A 726 40.96 -1.87 -6.88
N MET A 727 40.35 -2.87 -7.49
CA MET A 727 40.64 -3.24 -8.88
C MET A 727 39.94 -2.31 -9.86
N VAL A 728 40.72 -1.71 -10.77
CA VAL A 728 40.23 -0.79 -11.81
C VAL A 728 40.23 -1.50 -13.17
N TRP A 729 39.07 -1.91 -13.65
CA TRP A 729 38.91 -2.57 -14.95
C TRP A 729 38.79 -1.53 -16.06
N ASN A 730 39.77 -1.47 -16.97
CA ASN A 730 39.89 -0.40 -17.95
C ASN A 730 39.91 -0.94 -19.39
N PRO A 731 38.77 -1.04 -20.09
CA PRO A 731 38.73 -1.34 -21.53
C PRO A 731 39.22 -0.15 -22.36
N TRP A 732 39.61 -0.42 -23.60
CA TRP A 732 39.93 0.59 -24.62
C TRP A 732 38.74 0.87 -25.55
N LYS A 733 37.94 -0.15 -25.92
CA LYS A 733 36.77 0.00 -26.80
C LYS A 733 35.47 -0.50 -26.18
N PHE A 734 34.37 0.20 -26.47
CA PHE A 734 33.06 -0.08 -25.91
C PHE A 734 32.43 -1.37 -26.46
N GLU A 735 32.75 -1.76 -27.70
CA GLU A 735 32.19 -2.95 -28.36
C GLU A 735 32.61 -4.27 -27.68
N ASN A 736 33.75 -4.26 -26.98
CA ASN A 736 34.33 -5.45 -26.36
C ASN A 736 34.03 -5.55 -24.86
N MET A 737 33.43 -4.53 -24.24
CA MET A 737 33.24 -4.46 -22.79
C MET A 737 32.61 -5.71 -22.18
N ASN A 738 31.46 -6.14 -22.72
CA ASN A 738 30.75 -7.33 -22.23
C ASN A 738 31.57 -8.62 -22.42
N LYS A 739 32.41 -8.68 -23.46
CA LYS A 739 33.20 -9.89 -23.76
C LYS A 739 34.36 -10.10 -22.79
N PHE A 740 34.93 -9.04 -22.22
CA PHE A 740 36.10 -9.10 -21.33
C PHE A 740 35.77 -8.88 -19.85
N TYR A 741 34.51 -8.54 -19.51
CA TYR A 741 34.14 -8.24 -18.14
C TYR A 741 34.26 -9.49 -17.23
N PRO A 742 35.03 -9.44 -16.13
CA PRO A 742 35.26 -10.60 -15.27
C PRO A 742 34.11 -10.85 -14.27
N GLY A 743 33.25 -9.86 -14.04
CA GLY A 743 32.12 -9.88 -13.10
C GLY A 743 32.26 -8.85 -11.98
N ASP A 744 31.13 -8.37 -11.45
CA ASP A 744 31.06 -7.32 -10.41
C ASP A 744 31.82 -7.69 -9.12
N GLU A 745 32.02 -8.98 -8.83
CA GLU A 745 32.77 -9.47 -7.66
C GLU A 745 34.29 -9.22 -7.76
N TYR A 746 34.83 -9.09 -8.98
CA TYR A 746 36.27 -8.90 -9.24
C TYR A 746 36.63 -7.47 -9.66
N VAL A 747 35.65 -6.55 -9.68
CA VAL A 747 35.83 -5.17 -10.13
C VAL A 747 35.29 -4.22 -9.08
N ASP A 748 36.12 -3.28 -8.63
CA ASP A 748 35.71 -2.22 -7.72
C ASP A 748 35.39 -0.92 -8.50
N TRP A 749 36.13 -0.64 -9.58
CA TRP A 749 35.96 0.55 -10.43
C TRP A 749 36.04 0.20 -11.92
N VAL A 750 35.24 0.89 -12.75
CA VAL A 750 35.40 0.86 -14.20
C VAL A 750 36.21 2.09 -14.63
N GLY A 751 37.37 1.86 -15.26
CA GLY A 751 38.24 2.91 -15.77
C GLY A 751 38.05 3.15 -17.26
N PHE A 752 38.16 4.38 -17.73
CA PHE A 752 38.26 4.69 -19.16
C PHE A 752 39.40 5.66 -19.46
N THR A 753 40.05 5.44 -20.60
CA THR A 753 41.01 6.38 -21.19
C THR A 753 40.30 7.24 -22.23
N LEU A 754 40.14 8.53 -21.94
CA LEU A 754 39.45 9.50 -22.79
C LEU A 754 40.36 10.70 -23.05
N LEU A 755 41.25 10.53 -24.04
CA LEU A 755 42.20 11.54 -24.45
C LEU A 755 41.76 12.21 -25.76
N ASN A 756 41.65 13.54 -25.76
CA ASN A 756 41.38 14.33 -26.96
C ASN A 756 42.67 14.74 -27.67
N TYR A 757 43.00 14.01 -28.74
CA TYR A 757 44.14 14.30 -29.62
C TYR A 757 43.98 15.54 -30.52
N ALA A 758 42.86 16.27 -30.42
CA ALA A 758 42.57 17.45 -31.24
C ALA A 758 42.81 17.21 -32.75
N LYS A 759 43.66 18.02 -33.41
CA LYS A 759 44.01 17.87 -34.83
C LYS A 759 44.93 16.68 -35.15
N LEU A 760 45.51 16.03 -34.13
CA LEU A 760 46.40 14.87 -34.31
C LEU A 760 45.64 13.56 -34.54
N ASN A 761 44.34 13.52 -34.26
CA ASN A 761 43.55 12.34 -34.57
C ASN A 761 43.40 12.11 -36.09
N LYS A 762 42.95 10.91 -36.47
CA LYS A 762 42.76 10.51 -37.88
C LYS A 762 41.85 11.47 -38.67
N ARG A 763 40.89 12.13 -38.00
CA ARG A 763 39.90 13.03 -38.62
C ARG A 763 40.39 14.49 -38.73
N GLY A 764 41.53 14.84 -38.12
CA GLY A 764 42.10 16.19 -38.15
C GLY A 764 41.23 17.26 -37.46
N LYS A 765 40.30 16.87 -36.58
CA LYS A 765 39.35 17.77 -35.91
C LYS A 765 39.17 17.37 -34.45
N THR A 766 39.03 18.36 -33.58
CA THR A 766 38.68 18.16 -32.17
C THR A 766 37.35 17.40 -32.02
N VAL A 767 37.35 16.37 -31.17
CA VAL A 767 36.17 15.54 -30.89
C VAL A 767 35.59 15.97 -29.55
N ALA A 768 34.29 16.26 -29.51
CA ALA A 768 33.62 16.63 -28.27
C ALA A 768 33.63 15.45 -27.27
N PHE A 769 33.75 15.77 -25.97
CA PHE A 769 33.76 14.77 -24.90
C PHE A 769 32.55 13.82 -24.94
N GLU A 770 31.34 14.34 -25.15
CA GLU A 770 30.12 13.53 -25.23
C GLU A 770 30.27 12.39 -26.25
N LYS A 771 30.90 12.66 -27.40
CA LYS A 771 31.12 11.64 -28.43
C LYS A 771 32.16 10.58 -28.04
N LEU A 772 33.08 10.91 -27.15
CA LEU A 772 34.07 9.96 -26.64
C LEU A 772 33.48 9.05 -25.56
N TYR A 773 32.55 9.56 -24.75
CA TYR A 773 32.03 8.85 -23.58
C TYR A 773 30.66 8.19 -23.77
N LYS A 774 29.77 8.76 -24.59
CA LYS A 774 28.35 8.32 -24.71
C LYS A 774 28.18 6.82 -25.00
N GLU A 775 29.00 6.26 -25.89
CA GLU A 775 28.93 4.82 -26.21
C GLU A 775 29.31 3.92 -25.02
N PHE A 776 30.24 4.36 -24.17
CA PHE A 776 30.57 3.65 -22.93
C PHE A 776 29.42 3.75 -21.92
N HIS A 777 28.88 4.96 -21.71
CA HIS A 777 27.72 5.21 -20.86
C HIS A 777 26.53 4.30 -21.22
N ASP A 778 26.15 4.29 -22.50
CA ASP A 778 24.99 3.52 -23.00
C ASP A 778 25.16 2.00 -22.78
N LYS A 779 26.40 1.50 -22.73
CA LYS A 779 26.71 0.07 -22.49
C LYS A 779 26.77 -0.29 -21.01
N LEU A 780 27.31 0.58 -20.16
CA LEU A 780 27.47 0.32 -18.71
C LEU A 780 26.15 -0.03 -18.03
N TYR A 781 25.08 0.66 -18.43
CA TYR A 781 23.74 0.44 -17.87
C TYR A 781 23.28 -1.02 -17.95
N TRP A 782 23.78 -1.82 -18.89
CA TRP A 782 23.27 -3.17 -19.11
C TRP A 782 23.94 -4.27 -18.29
N PHE A 783 25.14 -4.05 -17.72
CA PHE A 783 25.87 -5.15 -17.07
C PHE A 783 26.66 -4.81 -15.79
N THR A 784 26.83 -3.54 -15.41
CA THR A 784 27.48 -3.20 -14.13
C THR A 784 26.93 -1.90 -13.52
N ARG A 785 27.12 -1.75 -12.21
CA ARG A 785 26.75 -0.54 -11.43
C ARG A 785 27.93 0.03 -10.65
N LYS A 786 29.14 -0.43 -10.96
CA LYS A 786 30.37 0.06 -10.34
C LYS A 786 30.63 1.52 -10.76
N PRO A 787 31.26 2.32 -9.89
CA PRO A 787 31.57 3.70 -10.22
C PRO A 787 32.57 3.80 -11.36
N VAL A 788 32.43 4.87 -12.14
CA VAL A 788 33.28 5.14 -13.30
C VAL A 788 34.39 6.11 -12.92
N MET A 789 35.60 5.79 -13.36
CA MET A 789 36.78 6.62 -13.30
C MET A 789 37.23 6.94 -14.72
N LEU A 790 37.43 8.22 -15.04
CA LEU A 790 38.22 8.59 -16.20
C LEU A 790 39.69 8.44 -15.81
N ALA A 791 40.23 7.24 -15.99
CA ALA A 791 41.54 6.84 -15.49
C ALA A 791 42.70 7.55 -16.21
N GLU A 792 42.43 8.03 -17.43
CA GLU A 792 43.28 8.96 -18.17
C GLU A 792 42.37 9.94 -18.90
N PHE A 793 42.42 11.21 -18.51
CA PHE A 793 41.59 12.25 -19.08
C PHE A 793 42.40 13.51 -19.40
N GLY A 794 42.24 14.04 -20.60
CA GLY A 794 42.99 15.21 -21.02
C GLY A 794 42.79 15.56 -22.49
N SER A 795 43.32 16.71 -22.88
CA SER A 795 43.38 17.17 -24.25
C SER A 795 44.78 17.66 -24.56
N VAL A 796 45.27 17.35 -25.76
CA VAL A 796 46.58 17.82 -26.22
C VAL A 796 46.61 19.36 -26.23
N LYS A 797 47.76 19.92 -25.84
CA LYS A 797 48.01 21.35 -25.88
C LYS A 797 48.05 21.84 -27.32
N SER A 798 47.18 22.79 -27.65
CA SER A 798 47.07 23.36 -29.00
C SER A 798 47.89 24.65 -29.11
N SER A 799 48.32 24.99 -30.33
CA SER A 799 48.95 26.30 -30.62
C SER A 799 47.99 27.46 -30.42
N ASN A 800 46.67 27.21 -30.38
CA ASN A 800 45.67 28.15 -29.89
C ASN A 800 45.43 27.93 -28.40
N SER A 801 45.88 28.89 -27.57
CA SER A 801 45.86 28.79 -26.10
C SER A 801 44.46 28.54 -25.51
N ASN A 802 43.38 28.91 -26.20
CA ASN A 802 42.02 28.75 -25.69
C ASN A 802 41.35 27.42 -26.09
N GLU A 803 41.89 26.65 -27.04
CA GLU A 803 41.22 25.43 -27.54
C GLU A 803 41.17 24.31 -26.49
N GLN A 804 42.30 24.05 -25.81
CA GLN A 804 42.39 23.03 -24.75
C GLN A 804 41.51 23.41 -23.55
N SER A 805 41.63 24.64 -23.03
CA SER A 805 40.85 25.11 -21.90
C SER A 805 39.34 25.15 -22.17
N ASN A 806 38.92 25.52 -23.39
CA ASN A 806 37.49 25.50 -23.76
C ASN A 806 36.95 24.07 -23.83
N TRP A 807 37.73 23.12 -24.37
CA TRP A 807 37.33 21.71 -24.40
C TRP A 807 37.19 21.13 -22.99
N LEU A 808 38.15 21.42 -22.09
CA LEU A 808 38.10 20.99 -20.69
C LEU A 808 36.92 21.61 -19.94
N ARG A 809 36.63 22.90 -20.14
CA ARG A 809 35.45 23.58 -19.56
C ARG A 809 34.16 22.92 -19.98
N ASN A 810 33.95 22.72 -21.28
CA ASN A 810 32.75 22.06 -21.79
C ASN A 810 32.63 20.63 -21.25
N SER A 811 33.75 19.91 -21.15
CA SER A 811 33.76 18.55 -20.61
C SER A 811 33.39 18.52 -19.13
N SER A 812 33.88 19.47 -18.32
CA SER A 812 33.50 19.60 -16.90
C SER A 812 32.00 19.88 -16.73
N GLU A 813 31.43 20.76 -17.57
CA GLU A 813 30.00 21.07 -17.53
C GLU A 813 29.12 19.88 -17.90
N ILE A 814 29.53 19.10 -18.91
CA ILE A 814 28.80 17.90 -19.33
C ILE A 814 28.91 16.81 -18.26
N LEU A 815 30.10 16.56 -17.72
CA LEU A 815 30.31 15.60 -16.64
C LEU A 815 29.44 15.90 -15.41
N ARG A 816 29.37 17.17 -15.00
CA ARG A 816 28.52 17.61 -13.87
C ARG A 816 27.03 17.37 -14.10
N ASN A 817 26.56 17.56 -15.33
CA ASN A 817 25.12 17.66 -15.60
C ASN A 817 24.51 16.39 -16.23
N GLU A 818 25.31 15.55 -16.90
CA GLU A 818 24.80 14.45 -17.72
C GLU A 818 25.29 13.05 -17.32
N PHE A 819 26.43 12.93 -16.62
CA PHE A 819 27.10 11.64 -16.38
C PHE A 819 27.44 11.41 -14.89
N GLU A 820 26.40 11.24 -14.06
CA GLU A 820 26.53 11.09 -12.62
C GLU A 820 27.32 9.85 -12.16
N GLU A 821 27.43 8.82 -13.02
CA GLU A 821 28.20 7.60 -12.70
C GLU A 821 29.73 7.83 -12.71
N VAL A 822 30.19 8.92 -13.33
CA VAL A 822 31.60 9.34 -13.27
C VAL A 822 31.85 9.93 -11.89
N LYS A 823 32.66 9.23 -11.11
CA LYS A 823 33.00 9.58 -9.71
C LYS A 823 34.47 9.89 -9.52
N ALA A 824 35.31 9.64 -10.52
CA ALA A 824 36.70 10.03 -10.48
C ALA A 824 37.21 10.52 -11.83
N VAL A 825 38.03 11.57 -11.83
CA VAL A 825 38.68 12.12 -13.02
C VAL A 825 40.18 12.21 -12.76
N VAL A 826 40.97 11.43 -13.48
CA VAL A 826 42.43 11.42 -13.37
C VAL A 826 43.02 12.17 -14.55
N MET A 827 43.54 13.37 -14.29
CA MET A 827 44.15 14.22 -15.31
C MET A 827 45.46 13.61 -15.81
N PHE A 828 45.50 13.27 -17.09
CA PHE A 828 46.74 12.85 -17.76
C PHE A 828 47.55 14.10 -18.12
N ASN A 829 48.43 14.52 -17.20
CA ASN A 829 49.13 15.81 -17.24
C ASN A 829 50.64 15.59 -17.49
N SER A 830 51.00 15.04 -18.65
CA SER A 830 52.39 14.73 -19.03
C SER A 830 52.89 15.61 -20.17
N ALA A 831 54.10 16.16 -20.05
CA ALA A 831 54.80 16.81 -21.16
C ALA A 831 55.64 15.83 -22.00
N TYR A 832 55.62 14.54 -21.65
CA TYR A 832 56.56 13.52 -22.12
C TYR A 832 55.83 12.25 -22.62
N ASP A 833 54.83 12.41 -23.48
CA ASP A 833 54.14 11.27 -24.11
C ASP A 833 54.68 10.96 -25.51
N ASN A 834 55.27 9.78 -25.68
CA ASN A 834 55.89 9.34 -26.93
C ASN A 834 54.91 8.65 -27.91
N ASN A 835 53.61 8.53 -27.56
CA ASN A 835 52.59 7.84 -28.36
C ASN A 835 52.05 8.69 -29.52
N ILE A 836 52.93 9.10 -30.43
CA ILE A 836 52.57 9.90 -31.61
C ILE A 836 51.81 9.05 -32.65
N PRO A 837 50.60 9.46 -33.09
CA PRO A 837 49.83 8.71 -34.09
C PRO A 837 50.59 8.52 -35.41
N GLU A 838 50.56 7.29 -35.92
CA GLU A 838 51.27 6.88 -37.14
C GLU A 838 50.86 7.73 -38.37
N GLY A 839 51.85 8.26 -39.10
CA GLY A 839 51.63 9.08 -40.31
C GLY A 839 51.28 10.55 -40.09
N LYS A 840 51.46 11.10 -38.88
CA LYS A 840 51.26 12.53 -38.56
C LYS A 840 52.57 13.24 -38.24
N VAL A 841 52.74 14.46 -38.75
CA VAL A 841 53.88 15.33 -38.40
C VAL A 841 53.54 16.06 -37.11
N TYR A 842 54.24 15.70 -36.02
CA TYR A 842 54.27 16.47 -34.79
C TYR A 842 55.68 17.08 -34.67
N LEU A 843 55.76 18.38 -34.40
CA LEU A 843 57.02 19.14 -34.48
C LEU A 843 57.96 18.91 -33.28
N GLU A 844 57.44 18.30 -32.21
CA GLU A 844 58.13 18.06 -30.96
C GLU A 844 58.35 16.56 -30.73
N GLU A 845 59.31 16.20 -29.88
CA GLU A 845 59.67 14.80 -29.57
C GLU A 845 58.57 14.07 -28.78
N TYR A 846 57.75 14.81 -28.02
CA TYR A 846 56.70 14.27 -27.15
C TYR A 846 55.42 15.10 -27.25
N ILE A 847 54.26 14.44 -27.20
CA ILE A 847 52.95 15.12 -27.08
C ILE A 847 52.83 15.78 -25.71
N ASP A 848 52.57 17.09 -25.70
CA ASP A 848 52.33 17.86 -24.47
C ASP A 848 50.83 17.84 -24.09
N TRP A 849 50.52 17.19 -22.96
CA TRP A 849 49.20 17.13 -22.36
C TRP A 849 49.04 18.08 -21.17
N THR A 850 50.08 18.85 -20.81
CA THR A 850 50.04 19.73 -19.64
C THR A 850 48.96 20.81 -19.75
N THR A 851 48.33 21.16 -18.63
CA THR A 851 47.27 22.20 -18.60
C THR A 851 47.18 22.95 -17.27
N ASP A 852 46.89 24.25 -17.34
CA ASP A 852 46.62 25.13 -16.19
C ASP A 852 45.12 25.19 -15.85
N SER A 853 44.31 24.34 -16.48
CA SER A 853 42.83 24.35 -16.38
C SER A 853 42.27 23.17 -15.57
N ILE A 854 43.07 22.54 -14.70
CA ILE A 854 42.64 21.39 -13.88
C ILE A 854 41.62 21.83 -12.82
N GLY A 855 41.74 23.05 -12.30
CA GLY A 855 40.79 23.63 -11.33
C GLY A 855 39.32 23.69 -11.80
N LEU A 856 39.05 23.50 -13.11
CA LEU A 856 37.69 23.34 -13.65
C LEU A 856 36.98 22.08 -13.11
N PHE A 857 37.74 21.09 -12.62
CA PHE A 857 37.24 19.82 -12.09
C PHE A 857 37.29 19.76 -10.54
N SER A 858 37.40 20.91 -9.86
CA SER A 858 37.46 20.98 -8.38
C SER A 858 36.22 20.39 -7.68
N GLU A 859 35.09 20.22 -8.36
CA GLU A 859 33.93 19.49 -7.81
C GLU A 859 34.20 18.00 -7.58
N TYR A 860 35.21 17.44 -8.27
CA TYR A 860 35.68 16.09 -8.04
C TYR A 860 36.66 15.99 -6.87
N GLN A 861 37.07 17.11 -6.26
CA GLN A 861 37.90 17.13 -5.08
C GLN A 861 37.08 16.77 -3.84
N GLY A 862 36.92 15.48 -3.58
CA GLY A 862 36.28 14.98 -2.37
C GLY A 862 37.19 15.16 -1.14
N SER A 863 36.59 15.24 0.04
CA SER A 863 37.34 15.15 1.29
C SER A 863 37.74 13.70 1.54
N ILE A 864 39.02 13.37 1.37
CA ILE A 864 39.59 12.15 1.93
C ILE A 864 39.90 12.44 3.40
N SER A 865 39.07 11.94 4.30
CA SER A 865 39.34 11.99 5.74
C SER A 865 39.67 10.58 6.20
N TYR A 866 40.89 10.11 5.89
CA TYR A 866 41.42 8.93 6.56
C TYR A 866 41.58 9.27 8.04
N ARG A 867 40.56 8.97 8.85
CA ARG A 867 40.68 8.96 10.30
C ARG A 867 41.91 8.09 10.60
N LYS A 868 42.94 8.71 11.18
CA LYS A 868 44.12 7.97 11.64
C LYS A 868 43.62 6.81 12.50
N PRO A 869 44.16 5.59 12.34
CA PRO A 869 43.76 4.47 13.17
C PRO A 869 43.96 4.89 14.62
N ASP A 870 42.84 5.07 15.32
CA ASP A 870 42.87 5.43 16.73
C ASP A 870 43.63 4.32 17.46
N THR A 871 44.40 4.70 18.48
CA THR A 871 45.15 3.78 19.33
C THR A 871 44.17 2.99 20.19
N ARG A 872 43.44 2.07 19.56
CA ARG A 872 42.41 1.25 20.20
C ARG A 872 43.08 0.36 21.23
N ASN A 873 42.62 0.46 22.47
CA ASN A 873 42.98 -0.52 23.49
C ASN A 873 42.36 -1.87 23.08
N ARG A 874 43.19 -2.92 23.01
CA ARG A 874 42.70 -4.29 22.81
C ARG A 874 41.69 -4.63 23.91
N ILE A 875 40.53 -5.14 23.52
CA ILE A 875 39.51 -5.54 24.48
C ILE A 875 39.87 -6.90 25.08
N SER A 876 39.62 -7.07 26.38
CA SER A 876 39.75 -8.39 27.03
C SER A 876 38.68 -9.35 26.55
N THR A 877 39.09 -10.49 25.98
CA THR A 877 38.20 -11.52 25.43
C THR A 877 37.62 -12.47 26.49
N ASN A 878 37.97 -12.28 27.77
CA ASN A 878 37.62 -13.22 28.86
C ASN A 878 36.16 -13.14 29.34
N ASN A 879 35.39 -12.11 28.96
CA ASN A 879 34.04 -11.84 29.50
C ASN A 879 32.90 -12.01 28.47
N ARG A 880 33.07 -12.87 27.46
CA ARG A 880 32.01 -13.11 26.45
C ARG A 880 30.84 -13.91 26.99
N LEU A 881 29.62 -13.47 26.69
CA LEU A 881 28.39 -14.17 27.07
C LEU A 881 28.20 -15.44 26.23
N LYS A 882 27.56 -16.46 26.80
CA LYS A 882 27.19 -17.69 26.09
C LYS A 882 25.69 -17.78 25.90
N PHE A 883 25.26 -18.35 24.78
CA PHE A 883 23.85 -18.67 24.59
C PHE A 883 23.38 -19.69 25.63
N LYS A 884 22.25 -19.41 26.30
CA LYS A 884 21.60 -20.38 27.20
C LYS A 884 21.20 -21.66 26.47
N LYS A 885 20.79 -21.54 25.21
CA LYS A 885 20.55 -22.63 24.26
C LYS A 885 21.07 -22.19 22.90
N TYR A 886 21.91 -23.01 22.28
CA TYR A 886 22.43 -22.72 20.94
C TYR A 886 21.28 -22.63 19.91
N PRO A 887 21.27 -21.59 19.05
CA PRO A 887 20.22 -21.42 18.06
C PRO A 887 20.29 -22.45 16.94
N ARG A 888 19.19 -23.18 16.76
CA ARG A 888 18.86 -23.95 15.56
C ARG A 888 17.66 -23.27 14.94
N GLY A 889 17.94 -22.38 14.00
CA GLY A 889 17.02 -21.30 13.70
C GLY A 889 16.68 -21.10 12.24
N VAL A 890 15.77 -20.17 12.02
CA VAL A 890 15.41 -19.64 10.71
C VAL A 890 15.18 -18.14 10.83
N ARG A 891 15.62 -17.38 9.83
CA ARG A 891 15.33 -15.95 9.73
C ARG A 891 13.88 -15.79 9.28
N TYR A 892 13.10 -15.06 10.07
CA TYR A 892 11.66 -14.98 9.91
C TYR A 892 11.27 -13.66 9.24
N LYS A 893 11.48 -13.58 7.92
CA LYS A 893 11.24 -12.37 7.10
C LYS A 893 9.76 -12.13 6.76
N LYS A 894 8.95 -13.19 6.84
CA LYS A 894 7.52 -13.19 6.51
C LYS A 894 6.78 -12.01 7.14
N GLY A 895 6.25 -11.09 6.33
CA GLY A 895 5.47 -9.95 6.81
C GLY A 895 6.28 -8.70 7.19
N LEU A 896 7.60 -8.69 7.00
CA LEU A 896 8.49 -7.56 7.33
C LEU A 896 7.96 -6.23 6.73
N ASN A 897 7.77 -6.18 5.41
CA ASN A 897 7.16 -5.02 4.74
C ASN A 897 5.65 -5.21 4.61
N TRP A 898 4.90 -4.97 5.67
CA TRP A 898 3.43 -5.18 5.68
C TRP A 898 2.66 -4.35 4.63
N LYS A 899 3.25 -3.29 4.05
CA LYS A 899 2.62 -2.46 3.01
C LYS A 899 2.61 -3.16 1.64
N ASP A 900 3.68 -3.89 1.34
CA ASP A 900 3.90 -4.58 0.06
C ASP A 900 3.89 -6.11 0.13
N ASN A 901 4.03 -6.69 1.33
CA ASN A 901 4.05 -8.13 1.55
C ASN A 901 2.61 -8.68 1.63
N TYR A 902 2.34 -9.78 0.93
CA TYR A 902 1.03 -10.43 0.89
C TYR A 902 0.71 -11.27 2.14
N TYR A 903 1.68 -11.46 3.05
CA TYR A 903 1.50 -12.23 4.28
C TYR A 903 1.16 -11.35 5.48
N VAL A 904 0.14 -11.77 6.24
CA VAL A 904 -0.22 -11.16 7.52
C VAL A 904 0.22 -12.08 8.66
N LEU A 905 1.07 -11.57 9.56
CA LEU A 905 1.49 -12.25 10.77
C LEU A 905 0.42 -12.17 11.87
N SER A 906 -0.72 -12.80 11.58
CA SER A 906 -1.77 -13.02 12.58
C SER A 906 -1.31 -14.01 13.65
N ARG A 907 -2.00 -14.00 14.80
CA ARG A 907 -1.87 -15.04 15.82
C ARG A 907 -1.94 -16.44 15.21
N LYS A 908 -2.92 -16.69 14.35
CA LYS A 908 -3.14 -18.01 13.73
C LYS A 908 -1.96 -18.41 12.85
N THR A 909 -1.43 -17.47 12.06
CA THR A 909 -0.25 -17.67 11.21
C THR A 909 0.96 -18.05 12.06
N LEU A 910 1.29 -17.23 13.07
CA LEU A 910 2.43 -17.47 13.96
C LEU A 910 2.31 -18.81 14.70
N LEU A 911 1.13 -19.14 15.23
CA LEU A 911 0.92 -20.42 15.91
C LEU A 911 1.07 -21.62 14.96
N LYS A 912 0.63 -21.50 13.70
CA LYS A 912 0.83 -22.53 12.68
C LYS A 912 2.32 -22.71 12.39
N ASP A 913 3.02 -21.60 12.16
CA ASP A 913 4.43 -21.59 11.79
C ASP A 913 5.30 -22.12 12.95
N PHE A 914 5.11 -21.62 14.18
CA PHE A 914 5.85 -22.09 15.37
C PHE A 914 5.59 -23.55 15.73
N ARG A 915 4.39 -24.07 15.49
CA ARG A 915 4.13 -25.52 15.64
C ARG A 915 4.93 -26.33 14.63
N LEU A 916 4.96 -25.89 13.37
CA LEU A 916 5.73 -26.58 12.33
C LEU A 916 7.24 -26.49 12.58
N MET A 917 7.74 -25.31 12.96
CA MET A 917 9.14 -25.09 13.37
C MET A 917 9.56 -26.07 14.48
N LYS A 918 8.75 -26.20 15.54
CA LYS A 918 9.01 -27.16 16.62
C LYS A 918 9.00 -28.61 16.14
N LYS A 919 8.10 -28.98 15.21
CA LYS A 919 8.03 -30.33 14.64
C LYS A 919 9.34 -30.70 13.93
N VAL A 920 10.01 -29.73 13.30
CA VAL A 920 11.27 -29.94 12.56
C VAL A 920 12.54 -29.61 13.36
N GLY A 921 12.42 -29.38 14.68
CA GLY A 921 13.57 -29.14 15.56
C GLY A 921 14.08 -27.70 15.66
N ILE A 922 13.45 -26.75 14.96
CA ILE A 922 13.77 -25.32 15.05
C ILE A 922 13.35 -24.80 16.43
N ASN A 923 14.26 -24.10 17.10
CA ASN A 923 14.05 -23.54 18.44
C ASN A 923 14.20 -22.01 18.52
N THR A 924 14.81 -21.38 17.50
CA THR A 924 15.08 -19.94 17.48
C THR A 924 14.63 -19.31 16.16
N ILE A 925 14.10 -18.10 16.20
CA ILE A 925 13.93 -17.27 15.01
C ILE A 925 14.88 -16.08 15.06
N LEU A 926 15.54 -15.79 13.95
CA LEU A 926 16.19 -14.49 13.75
C LEU A 926 15.12 -13.54 13.21
N TYR A 927 14.66 -12.62 14.05
CA TYR A 927 13.53 -11.76 13.76
C TYR A 927 13.99 -10.33 13.50
N PRO A 928 13.93 -9.86 12.25
CA PRO A 928 14.07 -8.44 11.93
C PRO A 928 12.83 -7.68 12.43
N GLY A 929 12.99 -7.03 13.58
CA GLY A 929 11.90 -6.30 14.23
C GLY A 929 11.79 -4.85 13.77
N GLY A 930 11.08 -4.02 14.54
CA GLY A 930 10.85 -2.61 14.20
C GLY A 930 9.63 -2.41 13.29
N ASN A 931 8.74 -3.40 13.22
CA ASN A 931 7.54 -3.34 12.39
C ASN A 931 6.26 -3.58 13.21
N VAL A 932 5.10 -3.43 12.55
CA VAL A 932 3.77 -3.55 13.19
C VAL A 932 3.49 -4.91 13.83
N TYR A 933 4.25 -5.95 13.49
CA TYR A 933 4.04 -7.31 13.99
C TYR A 933 4.89 -7.66 15.23
N ASP A 934 5.73 -6.74 15.73
CA ASP A 934 6.57 -6.98 16.92
C ASP A 934 5.75 -7.49 18.11
N HIS A 935 4.62 -6.84 18.42
CA HIS A 935 3.74 -7.25 19.52
C HIS A 935 3.31 -8.72 19.40
N ASN A 936 2.88 -9.13 18.21
CA ASN A 936 2.44 -10.49 17.94
C ASN A 936 3.60 -11.48 18.01
N THR A 937 4.70 -11.19 17.32
CA THR A 937 5.86 -12.09 17.23
C THR A 937 6.49 -12.32 18.60
N LEU A 938 6.71 -11.25 19.39
CA LEU A 938 7.26 -11.35 20.75
C LEU A 938 6.32 -12.12 21.68
N LYS A 939 5.02 -11.79 21.70
CA LYS A 939 4.04 -12.46 22.57
C LYS A 939 3.89 -13.95 22.26
N TYR A 940 3.77 -14.31 20.98
CA TYR A 940 3.47 -15.69 20.59
C TYR A 940 4.69 -16.59 20.53
N SER A 941 5.88 -16.04 20.30
CA SER A 941 7.13 -16.80 20.42
C SER A 941 7.35 -17.22 21.88
N GLN A 942 7.20 -16.30 22.83
CA GLN A 942 7.33 -16.57 24.27
C GLN A 942 6.33 -17.64 24.73
N ARG A 943 5.04 -17.50 24.38
CA ARG A 943 4.00 -18.49 24.71
C ARG A 943 4.24 -19.87 24.10
N ASN A 944 5.05 -19.96 23.05
CA ASN A 944 5.34 -21.22 22.35
C ASN A 944 6.75 -21.75 22.60
N ASN A 945 7.52 -21.14 23.48
CA ASN A 945 8.93 -21.48 23.76
C ASN A 945 9.79 -21.46 22.48
N ILE A 946 9.55 -20.48 21.60
CA ILE A 946 10.45 -20.14 20.50
C ILE A 946 11.33 -18.97 20.96
N ASN A 947 12.64 -19.18 20.90
CA ASN A 947 13.61 -18.14 21.19
C ASN A 947 13.65 -17.12 20.06
N ILE A 948 14.00 -15.88 20.38
CA ILE A 948 14.20 -14.81 19.40
C ILE A 948 15.65 -14.32 19.52
N MET A 949 16.34 -14.33 18.40
CA MET A 949 17.47 -13.43 18.17
C MET A 949 16.91 -12.21 17.45
N TYR A 950 16.91 -11.06 18.13
CA TYR A 950 16.30 -9.85 17.59
C TYR A 950 17.31 -9.13 16.70
N ASP A 951 16.99 -8.96 15.42
CA ASP A 951 17.85 -8.32 14.42
C ASP A 951 17.52 -6.84 14.31
N PHE A 952 18.48 -5.99 14.66
CA PHE A 952 18.39 -4.55 14.45
C PHE A 952 18.81 -4.25 13.02
N GLN A 953 17.83 -4.03 12.14
CA GLN A 953 18.08 -3.64 10.76
C GLN A 953 18.17 -2.13 10.64
N THR A 954 19.19 -1.65 9.94
CA THR A 954 19.23 -0.30 9.38
C THR A 954 18.46 -0.32 8.08
N PHE A 955 17.20 0.11 8.08
CA PHE A 955 16.33 0.04 6.89
C PHE A 955 16.70 1.06 5.81
N GLU A 956 17.55 2.03 6.15
CA GLU A 956 18.02 3.09 5.26
C GLU A 956 19.56 3.21 5.37
N PRO A 957 20.25 3.65 4.30
CA PRO A 957 21.67 3.96 4.36
C PRO A 957 21.91 5.08 5.38
N VAL A 958 22.65 4.78 6.44
CA VAL A 958 23.08 5.75 7.44
C VAL A 958 24.51 6.14 7.13
N ASP A 959 24.75 7.44 6.94
CA ASP A 959 26.09 8.01 6.86
C ASP A 959 26.65 8.15 8.28
N PHE A 960 27.54 7.24 8.66
CA PHE A 960 28.17 7.21 9.99
C PHE A 960 29.27 8.27 10.18
N ILE A 961 29.63 8.99 9.11
CA ILE A 961 30.71 9.99 9.12
C ILE A 961 30.14 11.39 9.24
N ASN A 962 29.19 11.75 8.36
CA ASN A 962 28.74 13.14 8.23
C ASN A 962 27.41 13.44 8.95
N ASN A 963 26.66 12.42 9.38
CA ASN A 963 25.32 12.61 9.95
C ASN A 963 25.20 12.14 11.41
N GLU A 964 25.94 12.81 12.30
CA GLU A 964 25.97 12.49 13.74
C GLU A 964 24.58 12.51 14.41
N ALA A 965 23.68 13.40 13.98
CA ALA A 965 22.33 13.49 14.52
C ALA A 965 21.52 12.20 14.28
N VAL A 966 21.55 11.67 13.05
CA VAL A 966 20.85 10.42 12.70
C VAL A 966 21.47 9.22 13.40
N VAL A 967 22.80 9.16 13.51
CA VAL A 967 23.48 8.10 14.26
C VAL A 967 23.10 8.12 15.74
N THR A 968 22.98 9.31 16.33
CA THR A 968 22.59 9.49 17.74
C THR A 968 21.14 9.08 17.97
N GLU A 969 20.22 9.52 17.11
CA GLU A 969 18.80 9.13 17.16
C GLU A 969 18.65 7.60 17.05
N MET A 970 19.35 6.99 16.09
CA MET A 970 19.37 5.53 15.93
C MET A 970 19.92 4.81 17.17
N GLU A 971 20.97 5.32 17.80
CA GLU A 971 21.47 4.77 19.07
C GLU A 971 20.41 4.82 20.17
N GLU A 972 19.74 5.96 20.38
CA GLU A 972 18.71 6.12 21.40
C GLU A 972 17.54 5.15 21.17
N GLU A 973 17.07 5.03 19.92
CA GLU A 973 16.01 4.08 19.54
C GLU A 973 16.41 2.62 19.83
N ILE A 974 17.64 2.24 19.49
CA ILE A 974 18.15 0.89 19.77
C ILE A 974 18.19 0.64 21.28
N LEU A 975 18.72 1.56 22.07
CA LEU A 975 18.83 1.39 23.52
C LEU A 975 17.46 1.35 24.21
N GLU A 976 16.51 2.19 23.80
CA GLU A 976 15.14 2.13 24.29
C GLU A 976 14.49 0.78 23.95
N LYS A 977 14.70 0.31 22.72
CA LYS A 977 14.18 -0.99 22.28
C LYS A 977 14.79 -2.14 23.05
N VAL A 978 16.11 -2.14 23.28
CA VAL A 978 16.80 -3.14 24.13
C VAL A 978 16.19 -3.16 25.53
N LYS A 979 15.99 -2.00 26.15
CA LYS A 979 15.35 -1.89 27.49
C LYS A 979 13.96 -2.51 27.52
N ASN A 980 13.16 -2.28 26.48
CA ASN A 980 11.83 -2.87 26.35
C ASN A 980 11.88 -4.40 26.11
N LEU A 981 12.82 -4.85 25.28
CA LEU A 981 13.02 -6.27 24.96
C LEU A 981 13.56 -7.09 26.14
N ASN A 982 14.31 -6.47 27.07
CA ASN A 982 14.86 -7.14 28.24
C ASN A 982 13.78 -7.72 29.19
N ASN A 983 12.53 -7.28 29.06
CA ASN A 983 11.38 -7.84 29.78
C ASN A 983 10.88 -9.19 29.21
N HIS A 984 11.44 -9.65 28.09
CA HIS A 984 11.04 -10.88 27.41
C HIS A 984 12.09 -11.98 27.58
N GLU A 985 11.79 -13.01 28.37
CA GLU A 985 12.73 -14.10 28.69
C GLU A 985 13.20 -14.93 27.48
N ASN A 986 12.42 -14.94 26.40
CA ASN A 986 12.74 -15.68 25.18
C ASN A 986 13.61 -14.89 24.19
N ILE A 987 13.99 -13.65 24.49
CA ILE A 987 15.06 -12.95 23.76
C ILE A 987 16.39 -13.59 24.17
N THR A 988 17.06 -14.24 23.22
CA THR A 988 18.30 -14.99 23.46
C THR A 988 19.52 -14.36 22.82
N GLY A 989 19.37 -13.30 22.04
CA GLY A 989 20.49 -12.56 21.44
C GLY A 989 20.03 -11.31 20.69
N TYR A 990 20.94 -10.35 20.53
CA TYR A 990 20.77 -9.18 19.67
C TYR A 990 21.72 -9.29 18.47
N SER A 991 21.19 -9.10 17.26
CA SER A 991 21.90 -9.25 16.00
C SER A 991 22.04 -7.90 15.30
N PHE A 992 23.24 -7.64 14.77
CA PHE A 992 23.61 -6.44 14.03
C PHE A 992 24.34 -6.84 12.75
N ASN A 993 24.35 -6.02 11.71
CA ASN A 993 24.94 -6.34 10.40
C ASN A 993 26.03 -5.34 10.01
N LEU A 994 27.14 -5.80 9.44
CA LEU A 994 28.25 -4.94 8.96
C LEU A 994 28.17 -4.59 7.45
N ARG A 995 27.11 -5.04 6.76
CA ARG A 995 27.02 -4.93 5.31
C ARG A 995 26.64 -3.51 4.87
N LEU A 996 27.63 -2.76 4.39
CA LEU A 996 27.48 -1.43 3.78
C LEU A 996 27.77 -1.41 2.27
N GLU A 997 28.23 -2.53 1.70
CA GLU A 997 28.61 -2.69 0.29
C GLU A 997 27.46 -2.45 -0.70
N ASP A 998 26.21 -2.61 -0.25
CA ASP A 998 25.03 -2.29 -1.08
C ASP A 998 24.80 -0.78 -1.20
N TYR A 999 25.39 0.02 -0.31
CA TYR A 999 25.12 1.45 -0.16
C TYR A 999 26.32 2.34 -0.45
N TYR A 1000 27.54 1.83 -0.31
CA TYR A 1000 28.76 2.58 -0.53
C TYR A 1000 29.77 1.79 -1.38
N ASN A 1001 30.40 2.45 -2.34
CA ASN A 1001 31.54 1.91 -3.10
C ASN A 1001 32.86 2.26 -2.40
N LYS A 1002 33.90 1.46 -2.65
CA LYS A 1002 35.26 1.76 -2.17
C LYS A 1002 35.81 2.99 -2.91
N PRO A 1003 36.61 3.86 -2.26
CA PRO A 1003 37.16 3.74 -0.91
C PRO A 1003 36.22 4.27 0.19
N LEU A 1004 35.18 5.05 -0.13
CA LEU A 1004 34.22 5.58 0.86
C LEU A 1004 33.63 4.48 1.77
N LEU A 1005 33.38 3.29 1.21
CA LEU A 1005 32.96 2.10 1.96
C LEU A 1005 33.89 1.79 3.15
N PHE A 1006 35.22 1.88 2.96
CA PHE A 1006 36.18 1.58 4.02
C PHE A 1006 36.04 2.56 5.19
N GLU A 1007 35.82 3.85 4.90
CA GLU A 1007 35.63 4.87 5.91
C GLU A 1007 34.31 4.67 6.66
N GLN A 1008 33.22 4.41 5.94
CA GLN A 1008 31.90 4.16 6.53
C GLN A 1008 31.89 2.89 7.39
N GLN A 1009 32.51 1.80 6.92
CA GLN A 1009 32.68 0.57 7.68
C GLN A 1009 33.50 0.81 8.96
N GLN A 1010 34.57 1.59 8.87
CA GLN A 1010 35.39 1.91 10.04
C GLN A 1010 34.61 2.76 11.06
N ALA A 1011 33.89 3.80 10.61
CA ALA A 1011 33.04 4.61 11.48
C ALA A 1011 31.92 3.77 12.15
N MET A 1012 31.32 2.85 11.42
CA MET A 1012 30.33 1.90 11.94
C MET A 1012 30.91 0.93 12.97
N VAL A 1013 32.13 0.43 12.76
CA VAL A 1013 32.86 -0.40 13.73
C VAL A 1013 33.18 0.37 15.01
N ASP A 1014 33.58 1.64 14.89
CA ASP A 1014 33.83 2.51 16.05
C ASP A 1014 32.54 2.77 16.83
N TRP A 1015 31.44 3.03 16.13
CA TRP A 1015 30.13 3.15 16.73
C TRP A 1015 29.70 1.87 17.45
N TYR A 1016 29.88 0.68 16.85
CA TYR A 1016 29.60 -0.59 17.53
C TYR A 1016 30.45 -0.85 18.76
N THR A 1017 31.71 -0.40 18.74
CA THR A 1017 32.61 -0.50 19.89
C THR A 1017 32.08 0.30 21.09
N GLN A 1018 31.35 1.38 20.85
CA GLN A 1018 30.71 2.21 21.88
C GLN A 1018 29.30 1.72 22.24
N LEU A 1019 28.52 1.25 21.26
CA LEU A 1019 27.13 0.83 21.43
C LEU A 1019 27.02 -0.50 22.21
N PHE A 1020 27.82 -1.51 21.86
CA PHE A 1020 27.67 -2.86 22.43
C PHE A 1020 27.88 -2.90 23.95
N PRO A 1021 28.84 -2.17 24.55
CA PRO A 1021 28.91 -2.03 26.00
C PRO A 1021 27.65 -1.40 26.61
N LYS A 1022 27.08 -0.36 25.99
CA LYS A 1022 25.82 0.28 26.44
C LYS A 1022 24.65 -0.71 26.40
N ILE A 1023 24.54 -1.53 25.35
CA ILE A 1023 23.54 -2.62 25.25
C ILE A 1023 23.71 -3.62 26.40
N LYS A 1024 24.94 -4.02 26.71
CA LYS A 1024 25.24 -4.97 27.80
C LYS A 1024 24.92 -4.39 29.20
N LEU A 1025 24.93 -3.07 29.37
CA LEU A 1025 24.45 -2.45 30.62
C LEU A 1025 22.94 -2.63 30.81
N TYR A 1026 22.15 -2.53 29.73
CA TYR A 1026 20.70 -2.71 29.78
C TYR A 1026 20.27 -4.20 29.76
N SER A 1027 21.06 -5.07 29.14
CA SER A 1027 20.79 -6.51 29.05
C SER A 1027 22.04 -7.35 29.31
N PRO A 1028 22.43 -7.55 30.58
CA PRO A 1028 23.74 -8.14 30.94
C PRO A 1028 23.85 -9.65 30.68
N SER A 1029 22.75 -10.33 30.35
CA SER A 1029 22.74 -11.79 30.13
C SER A 1029 22.42 -12.20 28.68
N THR A 1030 22.31 -11.22 27.78
CA THR A 1030 21.91 -11.45 26.38
C THR A 1030 23.11 -11.20 25.45
N PRO A 1031 23.58 -12.21 24.71
CA PRO A 1031 24.73 -12.05 23.83
C PRO A 1031 24.43 -11.14 22.64
N VAL A 1032 25.44 -10.37 22.22
CA VAL A 1032 25.42 -9.54 21.01
C VAL A 1032 26.18 -10.24 19.89
N VAL A 1033 25.55 -10.32 18.71
CA VAL A 1033 26.07 -10.95 17.50
C VAL A 1033 26.29 -9.90 16.42
N LEU A 1034 27.49 -9.84 15.86
CA LEU A 1034 27.80 -9.02 14.69
C LEU A 1034 27.92 -9.90 13.45
N ASN A 1035 27.02 -9.70 12.48
CA ASN A 1035 26.98 -10.45 11.23
C ASN A 1035 27.94 -9.89 10.20
N ILE A 1036 28.67 -10.79 9.55
CA ILE A 1036 29.66 -10.54 8.51
C ILE A 1036 29.34 -11.47 7.33
N GLU A 1037 29.43 -10.94 6.12
CA GLU A 1037 29.26 -11.75 4.90
C GLU A 1037 30.48 -12.65 4.66
N LEU A 1038 30.21 -13.90 4.27
CA LEU A 1038 31.26 -14.85 3.94
C LEU A 1038 31.77 -14.59 2.52
N ASN A 1039 33.02 -14.17 2.41
CA ASN A 1039 33.75 -13.90 1.19
C ASN A 1039 35.26 -14.14 1.42
N SER A 1040 36.09 -13.79 0.45
CA SER A 1040 37.55 -13.94 0.55
C SER A 1040 38.20 -13.12 1.67
N GLU A 1041 37.57 -12.02 2.10
CA GLU A 1041 38.08 -11.05 3.08
C GLU A 1041 37.67 -11.37 4.52
N THR A 1042 36.64 -12.21 4.71
CA THR A 1042 36.04 -12.53 6.02
C THR A 1042 37.06 -12.94 7.06
N ARG A 1043 38.06 -13.75 6.70
CA ARG A 1043 39.09 -14.24 7.65
C ARG A 1043 39.87 -13.09 8.30
N TYR A 1044 40.25 -12.09 7.51
CA TYR A 1044 40.97 -10.93 8.00
C TYR A 1044 40.09 -10.00 8.80
N ILE A 1045 38.91 -9.68 8.26
CA ILE A 1045 37.91 -8.86 8.95
C ILE A 1045 37.59 -9.47 10.32
N LEU A 1046 37.42 -10.78 10.40
CA LEU A 1046 37.11 -11.49 11.64
C LEU A 1046 38.23 -11.37 12.67
N SER A 1047 39.49 -11.58 12.26
CA SER A 1047 40.65 -11.44 13.17
C SER A 1047 40.84 -9.99 13.64
N GLU A 1048 40.56 -8.99 12.81
CA GLU A 1048 40.61 -7.56 13.21
C GLU A 1048 39.47 -7.19 14.15
N LEU A 1049 38.22 -7.50 13.79
CA LEU A 1049 37.06 -7.20 14.62
C LEU A 1049 37.14 -7.90 15.98
N ASN A 1050 37.66 -9.13 16.05
CA ASN A 1050 37.83 -9.86 17.30
C ASN A 1050 38.76 -9.15 18.31
N LYS A 1051 39.66 -8.28 17.86
CA LYS A 1051 40.58 -7.51 18.72
C LYS A 1051 39.92 -6.29 19.35
N TYR A 1052 38.97 -5.66 18.65
CA TYR A 1052 38.49 -4.31 18.96
C TYR A 1052 36.99 -4.19 19.20
N VAL A 1053 36.16 -5.09 18.66
CA VAL A 1053 34.71 -5.03 18.82
C VAL A 1053 34.26 -5.98 19.93
N PRO A 1054 33.56 -5.50 20.98
CA PRO A 1054 33.16 -6.33 22.13
C PRO A 1054 31.91 -7.19 21.85
N ALA A 1055 31.82 -7.78 20.65
CA ALA A 1055 30.79 -8.75 20.28
C ALA A 1055 31.01 -10.07 21.04
N ASP A 1056 29.91 -10.73 21.42
CA ASP A 1056 29.97 -12.05 22.06
C ASP A 1056 30.14 -13.17 21.04
N TYR A 1057 29.57 -12.98 19.84
CA TYR A 1057 29.73 -13.87 18.69
C TYR A 1057 29.84 -13.08 17.38
N PHE A 1058 30.51 -13.67 16.40
CA PHE A 1058 30.45 -13.23 15.01
C PHE A 1058 29.55 -14.17 14.22
N GLY A 1059 28.58 -13.61 13.49
CA GLY A 1059 27.64 -14.33 12.65
C GLY A 1059 28.12 -14.38 11.20
N LEU A 1060 28.14 -15.55 10.57
CA LEU A 1060 28.42 -15.68 9.15
C LEU A 1060 27.13 -15.71 8.33
N VAL A 1061 27.07 -14.83 7.33
CA VAL A 1061 26.06 -14.85 6.27
C VAL A 1061 26.65 -15.61 5.08
N VAL A 1062 26.18 -16.83 4.85
CA VAL A 1062 26.73 -17.78 3.88
C VAL A 1062 25.90 -17.73 2.59
N ARG A 1063 26.47 -17.14 1.53
CA ARG A 1063 25.92 -17.11 0.16
C ARG A 1063 26.60 -18.11 -0.78
N ASP A 1064 27.80 -18.55 -0.42
CA ASP A 1064 28.61 -19.59 -1.07
C ASP A 1064 29.45 -20.28 0.02
N THR A 1065 29.85 -21.53 -0.21
CA THR A 1065 30.58 -22.37 0.74
C THR A 1065 32.09 -22.37 0.52
N ALA A 1066 32.60 -21.78 -0.58
CA ALA A 1066 34.02 -21.84 -0.96
C ALA A 1066 35.02 -21.39 0.12
N TYR A 1067 34.63 -20.44 0.98
CA TYR A 1067 35.47 -19.90 2.06
C TYR A 1067 35.08 -20.38 3.47
N LEU A 1068 34.06 -21.23 3.59
CA LEU A 1068 33.45 -21.58 4.88
C LEU A 1068 34.43 -22.37 5.76
N ASP A 1069 34.95 -23.50 5.28
CA ASP A 1069 35.83 -24.38 6.06
C ASP A 1069 37.08 -23.65 6.55
N LYS A 1070 37.74 -22.90 5.65
CA LYS A 1070 38.93 -22.10 5.99
C LYS A 1070 38.65 -21.03 7.06
N THR A 1071 37.43 -20.50 7.08
CA THR A 1071 37.02 -19.49 8.07
C THR A 1071 36.72 -20.14 9.43
N ILE A 1072 36.09 -21.32 9.43
CA ILE A 1072 35.83 -22.11 10.64
C ILE A 1072 37.14 -22.57 11.28
N ASP A 1073 38.11 -23.04 10.49
CA ASP A 1073 39.42 -23.46 10.96
C ASP A 1073 40.18 -22.31 11.64
N LEU A 1074 40.16 -21.12 11.04
CA LEU A 1074 40.76 -19.91 11.62
C LEU A 1074 40.08 -19.55 12.94
N ALA A 1075 38.74 -19.51 12.96
CA ALA A 1075 37.98 -19.19 14.16
C ALA A 1075 38.26 -20.17 15.30
N THR A 1076 38.41 -21.47 15.00
CA THR A 1076 38.79 -22.50 15.97
C THR A 1076 40.20 -22.27 16.52
N LYS A 1077 41.18 -21.98 15.64
CA LYS A 1077 42.57 -21.71 16.01
C LYS A 1077 42.71 -20.46 16.88
N GLU A 1078 41.99 -19.39 16.55
CA GLU A 1078 42.04 -18.10 17.25
C GLU A 1078 41.01 -17.99 18.40
N LYS A 1079 40.25 -19.06 18.69
CA LYS A 1079 39.18 -19.11 19.69
C LYS A 1079 38.12 -18.01 19.49
N ILE A 1080 37.81 -17.71 18.23
CA ILE A 1080 36.78 -16.75 17.83
C ILE A 1080 35.41 -17.46 17.89
N PRO A 1081 34.45 -16.95 18.68
CA PRO A 1081 33.11 -17.51 18.77
C PRO A 1081 32.32 -17.17 17.51
N LEU A 1082 32.01 -18.20 16.72
CA LEU A 1082 31.40 -18.09 15.40
C LEU A 1082 30.05 -18.81 15.39
N LEU A 1083 29.08 -18.29 14.64
CA LEU A 1083 27.84 -19.00 14.30
C LEU A 1083 27.37 -18.69 12.88
N ILE A 1084 26.57 -19.55 12.28
CA ILE A 1084 25.97 -19.28 10.95
C ILE A 1084 24.64 -18.56 11.17
N THR A 1085 24.56 -17.26 10.85
CA THR A 1085 23.34 -16.44 11.03
C THR A 1085 22.44 -16.36 9.81
N SER A 1086 22.92 -16.85 8.68
CA SER A 1086 22.15 -17.00 7.46
C SER A 1086 22.81 -18.04 6.57
N ILE A 1087 22.01 -18.98 6.06
CA ILE A 1087 22.42 -19.90 5.00
C ILE A 1087 21.24 -20.26 4.11
N SER A 1088 21.45 -20.20 2.79
CA SER A 1088 20.43 -20.59 1.82
C SER A 1088 20.12 -22.10 1.92
N PRO A 1089 18.85 -22.51 1.80
CA PRO A 1089 18.48 -23.92 1.84
C PRO A 1089 19.15 -24.80 0.76
N GLU A 1090 19.69 -24.21 -0.30
CA GLU A 1090 20.38 -24.94 -1.39
C GLU A 1090 21.77 -25.46 -1.01
N PHE A 1091 22.42 -24.86 -0.01
CA PHE A 1091 23.75 -25.25 0.46
C PHE A 1091 23.71 -26.25 1.64
N LEU A 1092 22.51 -26.67 2.07
CA LEU A 1092 22.36 -27.53 3.25
C LEU A 1092 23.01 -28.90 3.06
N ASP A 1093 23.02 -29.43 1.84
CA ASP A 1093 23.63 -30.73 1.54
C ASP A 1093 25.18 -30.68 1.52
N GLN A 1094 25.76 -29.47 1.50
CA GLN A 1094 27.21 -29.25 1.48
C GLN A 1094 27.81 -29.09 2.89
N ILE A 1095 26.99 -28.99 3.94
CA ILE A 1095 27.44 -28.67 5.30
C ILE A 1095 26.85 -29.65 6.31
N ASN A 1096 27.66 -30.02 7.31
CA ASN A 1096 27.19 -30.84 8.42
C ASN A 1096 26.43 -30.00 9.46
N ILE A 1097 25.10 -30.05 9.38
CA ILE A 1097 24.19 -29.24 10.21
C ILE A 1097 23.83 -29.91 11.55
N ASN A 1098 24.19 -31.19 11.74
CA ASN A 1098 23.85 -31.97 12.93
C ASN A 1098 24.56 -31.51 14.21
N GLN A 1099 25.72 -30.87 14.08
CA GLN A 1099 26.53 -30.41 15.21
C GLN A 1099 26.65 -28.88 15.27
N SER A 1100 26.12 -28.15 14.29
CA SER A 1100 26.37 -26.71 14.12
C SER A 1100 25.19 -25.84 14.52
N THR A 1101 25.53 -24.66 15.06
CA THR A 1101 24.60 -23.58 15.37
C THR A 1101 24.35 -22.78 14.09
N ALA A 1102 23.20 -23.01 13.44
CA ALA A 1102 22.88 -22.39 12.16
C ALA A 1102 21.47 -21.81 12.12
N ILE A 1103 21.32 -20.72 11.36
CA ILE A 1103 20.06 -20.05 11.09
C ILE A 1103 19.85 -20.03 9.58
N LEU A 1104 18.76 -20.67 9.14
CA LEU A 1104 18.37 -20.74 7.74
C LEU A 1104 17.90 -19.37 7.24
N GLU A 1105 18.16 -19.07 5.97
CA GLU A 1105 17.96 -17.72 5.41
C GLU A 1105 16.50 -17.24 5.41
N ASN A 1106 15.53 -18.15 5.23
CA ASN A 1106 14.13 -17.74 5.21
C ASN A 1106 13.17 -18.88 5.54
N TRP A 1107 12.05 -18.54 6.19
CA TRP A 1107 11.00 -19.50 6.52
C TRP A 1107 10.08 -19.81 5.33
N GLN A 1108 9.71 -18.79 4.55
CA GLN A 1108 8.75 -18.91 3.46
C GLN A 1108 9.17 -18.01 2.29
N ASP A 1109 9.06 -18.53 1.07
CA ASP A 1109 9.28 -17.76 -0.16
C ASP A 1109 8.43 -16.48 -0.14
N GLU A 1110 9.04 -15.33 -0.39
CA GLU A 1110 8.39 -14.04 -0.23
C GLU A 1110 7.97 -13.43 -1.56
N ARG A 1111 6.79 -12.81 -1.54
CA ARG A 1111 6.25 -12.07 -2.66
C ARG A 1111 6.08 -10.60 -2.26
N PHE A 1112 6.85 -9.73 -2.90
CA PHE A 1112 6.73 -8.27 -2.81
C PHE A 1112 6.12 -7.71 -4.11
N THR A 1113 5.95 -6.40 -4.16
CA THR A 1113 5.43 -5.71 -5.36
C THR A 1113 6.39 -5.83 -6.55
N ASN A 1114 7.71 -5.74 -6.32
CA ASN A 1114 8.74 -5.73 -7.37
C ASN A 1114 9.90 -6.74 -7.15
N LYS A 1115 9.75 -7.68 -6.21
CA LYS A 1115 10.78 -8.66 -5.85
C LYS A 1115 10.14 -9.97 -5.42
N LEU A 1116 10.78 -11.08 -5.76
CA LEU A 1116 10.46 -12.41 -5.24
C LEU A 1116 11.67 -13.02 -4.53
N SER A 1117 11.42 -13.93 -3.60
CA SER A 1117 12.45 -14.79 -3.03
C SER A 1117 12.09 -16.26 -3.18
N TYR A 1118 13.10 -17.11 -3.38
CA TYR A 1118 12.98 -18.59 -3.46
C TYR A 1118 13.78 -19.30 -2.36
N ASP A 1119 14.27 -18.52 -1.39
CA ASP A 1119 15.14 -18.92 -0.29
C ASP A 1119 14.38 -19.49 0.91
N GLY A 1120 13.06 -19.66 0.82
CA GLY A 1120 12.21 -20.15 1.90
C GLY A 1120 12.20 -21.67 2.05
N MET A 1121 11.84 -22.14 3.25
CA MET A 1121 11.56 -23.56 3.51
C MET A 1121 10.13 -23.97 3.12
N LEU A 1122 9.24 -22.99 3.02
CA LEU A 1122 7.88 -23.10 2.48
C LEU A 1122 7.77 -22.32 1.17
N ASP A 1123 6.90 -22.76 0.27
CA ASP A 1123 6.61 -22.02 -0.96
C ASP A 1123 5.67 -20.82 -0.72
N PHE A 1124 5.33 -20.07 -1.77
CA PHE A 1124 4.47 -18.89 -1.68
C PHE A 1124 3.09 -19.15 -1.06
N GLU A 1125 2.57 -20.38 -1.16
CA GLU A 1125 1.27 -20.79 -0.63
C GLU A 1125 1.38 -21.43 0.77
N GLY A 1126 2.59 -21.47 1.34
CA GLY A 1126 2.88 -22.04 2.65
C GLY A 1126 2.92 -23.58 2.66
N ARG A 1127 3.17 -24.20 1.51
CA ARG A 1127 3.36 -25.65 1.34
C ARG A 1127 4.84 -25.99 1.55
N LYS A 1128 5.12 -27.20 2.04
CA LYS A 1128 6.47 -27.59 2.47
C LYS A 1128 7.37 -27.90 1.27
N LYS A 1129 8.56 -27.31 1.20
CA LYS A 1129 9.58 -27.66 0.19
C LYS A 1129 10.45 -28.82 0.68
N SER A 1130 11.07 -29.55 -0.25
CA SER A 1130 11.93 -30.71 0.06
C SER A 1130 13.03 -30.39 1.07
N ASN A 1131 13.62 -29.19 1.05
CA ASN A 1131 14.70 -28.79 1.96
C ASN A 1131 14.27 -28.82 3.44
N LEU A 1132 12.97 -28.67 3.74
CA LEU A 1132 12.43 -28.75 5.11
C LEU A 1132 12.51 -30.18 5.66
N ARG A 1133 12.59 -31.18 4.78
CA ARG A 1133 12.88 -32.56 5.15
C ARG A 1133 14.30 -32.73 5.63
N THR A 1134 15.29 -32.23 4.89
CA THR A 1134 16.72 -32.27 5.27
C THR A 1134 16.94 -31.73 6.69
N ILE A 1135 16.25 -30.64 7.03
CA ILE A 1135 16.29 -30.07 8.38
C ILE A 1135 15.54 -30.93 9.41
N SER A 1136 14.39 -31.50 9.05
CA SER A 1136 13.64 -32.39 9.94
C SER A 1136 14.42 -33.67 10.27
N GLU A 1137 15.23 -34.18 9.35
CA GLU A 1137 16.11 -35.34 9.55
C GLU A 1137 17.31 -34.98 10.43
N ASN A 1138 17.92 -33.81 10.20
CA ASN A 1138 19.11 -33.38 10.93
C ASN A 1138 18.82 -32.82 12.35
N TRP A 1139 17.76 -32.01 12.51
CA TRP A 1139 17.41 -31.36 13.78
C TRP A 1139 16.22 -31.99 14.52
N GLY A 1140 15.40 -32.78 13.81
CA GLY A 1140 14.22 -33.46 14.34
C GLY A 1140 14.47 -34.92 14.71
N LYS A 1141 13.42 -35.62 15.17
CA LYS A 1141 13.45 -37.05 15.56
C LYS A 1141 12.67 -37.96 14.59
N ASN A 1142 12.40 -37.50 13.38
CA ASN A 1142 11.51 -38.20 12.44
C ASN A 1142 12.26 -38.62 11.18
N ASN A 1143 12.28 -39.93 10.93
CA ASN A 1143 12.66 -40.49 9.63
C ASN A 1143 11.46 -40.33 8.69
N LEU A 1144 11.52 -39.33 7.80
CA LEU A 1144 10.53 -39.17 6.74
C LEU A 1144 10.99 -40.00 5.54
N THR A 1145 10.08 -40.77 4.93
CA THR A 1145 10.35 -41.62 3.77
C THR A 1145 10.83 -40.80 2.57
N GLU A 1146 11.78 -41.36 1.83
CA GLU A 1146 12.32 -40.74 0.62
C GLU A 1146 11.30 -40.79 -0.51
N SER A 1147 11.03 -39.63 -1.12
CA SER A 1147 10.21 -39.57 -2.33
C SER A 1147 11.04 -40.08 -3.50
N GLU A 1148 10.57 -41.14 -4.17
CA GLU A 1148 11.18 -41.65 -5.40
C GLU A 1148 10.94 -40.71 -6.61
N LEU A 1149 10.07 -39.70 -6.46
CA LEU A 1149 9.65 -38.79 -7.55
C LEU A 1149 10.67 -37.66 -7.77
N LYS A 1150 11.25 -37.56 -8.98
CA LYS A 1150 11.96 -36.34 -9.42
C LYS A 1150 11.18 -35.59 -10.49
N LEU A 1151 11.15 -34.26 -10.40
CA LEU A 1151 10.40 -33.39 -11.32
C LEU A 1151 11.31 -32.78 -12.38
N GLY A 1152 10.88 -32.87 -13.64
CA GLY A 1152 11.47 -32.19 -14.79
C GLY A 1152 10.42 -31.45 -15.62
N ILE A 1153 10.91 -30.60 -16.52
CA ILE A 1153 10.11 -29.93 -17.53
C ILE A 1153 10.73 -30.22 -18.89
N LEU A 1154 9.97 -30.82 -19.78
CA LEU A 1154 10.36 -31.03 -21.17
C LEU A 1154 10.13 -29.73 -21.95
N LYS A 1155 11.23 -29.15 -22.47
CA LYS A 1155 11.21 -27.96 -23.33
C LYS A 1155 10.78 -28.34 -24.76
N PRO A 1156 10.12 -27.45 -25.50
CA PRO A 1156 9.85 -27.67 -26.92
C PRO A 1156 11.14 -27.80 -27.71
N ALA A 1157 11.15 -28.64 -28.76
CA ALA A 1157 12.33 -28.89 -29.61
C ALA A 1157 12.61 -27.76 -30.63
N VAL A 1158 11.83 -26.67 -30.61
CA VAL A 1158 11.96 -25.53 -31.54
C VAL A 1158 12.65 -24.36 -30.80
N PRO A 1159 13.77 -23.82 -31.32
CA PRO A 1159 14.38 -22.62 -30.77
C PRO A 1159 13.40 -21.45 -30.88
N LEU A 1160 13.27 -20.65 -29.80
CA LEU A 1160 12.30 -19.56 -29.77
C LEU A 1160 12.89 -18.36 -30.50
N LEU A 1161 12.47 -18.13 -31.74
CA LEU A 1161 12.82 -16.93 -32.48
C LEU A 1161 11.90 -15.81 -31.97
N ALA A 1162 12.47 -14.70 -31.51
CA ALA A 1162 11.72 -13.56 -30.93
C ALA A 1162 10.78 -12.82 -31.91
N ILE A 1163 10.54 -13.38 -33.10
CA ILE A 1163 9.79 -12.77 -34.20
C ILE A 1163 8.35 -13.31 -34.16
N GLY A 1164 7.50 -12.75 -33.28
CA GLY A 1164 6.04 -12.78 -33.47
C GLY A 1164 5.17 -13.70 -32.58
N ASN A 1165 5.29 -13.61 -31.24
CA ASN A 1165 4.35 -14.26 -30.30
C ASN A 1165 4.13 -15.77 -30.55
N GLU A 1166 5.19 -16.50 -30.88
CA GLU A 1166 5.11 -17.93 -31.10
C GLU A 1166 4.59 -18.67 -29.85
N LYS A 1167 3.81 -19.72 -30.08
CA LYS A 1167 3.26 -20.57 -29.03
C LYS A 1167 4.19 -21.73 -28.76
N ALA A 1168 4.63 -21.85 -27.52
CA ALA A 1168 5.53 -22.91 -27.06
C ALA A 1168 4.81 -23.78 -26.03
N THR A 1169 4.79 -25.10 -26.25
CA THR A 1169 4.19 -26.06 -25.31
C THR A 1169 5.28 -26.73 -24.46
N TYR A 1170 5.08 -26.72 -23.15
CA TYR A 1170 5.96 -27.33 -22.16
C TYR A 1170 5.20 -28.46 -21.46
N HIS A 1171 5.90 -29.57 -21.19
CA HIS A 1171 5.30 -30.75 -20.56
C HIS A 1171 6.00 -31.05 -19.24
N ALA A 1172 5.21 -31.40 -18.22
CA ALA A 1172 5.70 -31.94 -16.97
C ALA A 1172 6.22 -33.37 -17.21
N VAL A 1173 7.38 -33.69 -16.65
CA VAL A 1173 7.92 -35.05 -16.64
C VAL A 1173 8.29 -35.45 -15.22
N LEU A 1174 7.96 -36.68 -14.84
CA LEU A 1174 8.29 -37.25 -13.53
C LEU A 1174 9.21 -38.45 -13.71
N TYR A 1175 10.23 -38.56 -12.87
CA TYR A 1175 11.11 -39.71 -12.80
C TYR A 1175 10.71 -40.57 -11.61
N PHE A 1176 10.37 -41.84 -11.86
CA PHE A 1176 10.09 -42.87 -10.85
C PHE A 1176 10.21 -44.26 -11.47
N ASN A 1177 10.35 -45.31 -10.66
CA ASN A 1177 10.61 -46.67 -11.15
C ASN A 1177 11.78 -46.74 -12.15
N ASN A 1178 12.83 -45.96 -11.91
CA ASN A 1178 14.03 -45.89 -12.74
C ASN A 1178 13.83 -45.38 -14.18
N SER A 1179 12.71 -44.71 -14.51
CA SER A 1179 12.44 -44.13 -15.83
C SER A 1179 11.70 -42.78 -15.78
N TRP A 1180 11.83 -41.95 -16.83
CA TRP A 1180 11.05 -40.72 -16.99
C TRP A 1180 9.69 -41.00 -17.65
N HIS A 1181 8.62 -40.43 -17.08
CA HIS A 1181 7.25 -40.56 -17.54
C HIS A 1181 6.67 -39.19 -17.92
N HIS A 1182 5.80 -39.16 -18.93
CA HIS A 1182 5.13 -37.96 -19.44
C HIS A 1182 3.70 -38.27 -19.91
N GLU A 1183 2.86 -37.24 -19.98
CA GLU A 1183 1.46 -37.18 -20.48
C GLU A 1183 0.48 -38.30 -20.03
N ASN A 1184 0.67 -39.55 -20.46
CA ASN A 1184 -0.31 -40.64 -20.32
C ASN A 1184 -0.07 -41.56 -19.11
N ASN A 1185 1.15 -41.55 -18.54
CA ASN A 1185 1.55 -42.38 -17.39
C ASN A 1185 1.69 -41.59 -16.09
N LEU A 1186 1.26 -40.33 -16.08
CA LEU A 1186 1.28 -39.49 -14.89
C LEU A 1186 0.05 -39.78 -14.04
N ASP A 1187 0.25 -39.98 -12.74
CA ASP A 1187 -0.83 -40.24 -11.79
C ASP A 1187 -1.88 -39.11 -11.84
N LYS A 1188 -3.16 -39.51 -11.97
CA LYS A 1188 -4.31 -38.59 -12.13
C LYS A 1188 -4.58 -37.78 -10.87
N ASP A 1189 -4.08 -38.24 -9.72
CA ASP A 1189 -4.27 -37.57 -8.44
C ASP A 1189 -3.26 -36.43 -8.20
N LEU A 1190 -2.26 -36.27 -9.08
CA LEU A 1190 -1.29 -35.18 -9.02
C LEU A 1190 -1.86 -33.88 -9.57
N ARG A 1191 -1.64 -32.79 -8.82
CA ARG A 1191 -2.02 -31.44 -9.24
C ARG A 1191 -0.79 -30.66 -9.68
N TYR A 1192 -0.85 -30.13 -10.89
CA TYR A 1192 0.22 -29.39 -11.58
C TYR A 1192 -0.15 -27.92 -11.70
N GLU A 1193 0.77 -27.02 -11.34
CA GLU A 1193 0.59 -25.58 -11.38
C GLU A 1193 1.76 -24.91 -12.12
N TRP A 1194 1.46 -24.19 -13.20
CA TRP A 1194 2.45 -23.49 -14.01
C TRP A 1194 2.47 -21.99 -13.71
N THR A 1195 3.66 -21.45 -13.50
CA THR A 1195 3.88 -20.03 -13.21
C THR A 1195 5.00 -19.48 -14.07
N LEU A 1196 4.78 -18.33 -14.70
CA LEU A 1196 5.80 -17.58 -15.42
C LEU A 1196 6.42 -16.56 -14.49
N ILE A 1197 7.74 -16.52 -14.43
CA ILE A 1197 8.53 -15.62 -13.60
C ILE A 1197 9.25 -14.63 -14.51
N LYS A 1198 9.10 -13.34 -14.26
CA LYS A 1198 9.88 -12.28 -14.91
C LYS A 1198 11.10 -11.97 -14.04
N THR A 1199 12.27 -11.90 -14.64
CA THR A 1199 13.55 -11.57 -14.00
C THR A 1199 14.11 -10.27 -14.56
N ASP A 1200 15.06 -9.67 -13.85
CA ASP A 1200 15.94 -8.67 -14.47
C ASP A 1200 17.00 -9.34 -15.36
N THR A 1201 17.87 -8.52 -15.95
CA THR A 1201 19.01 -8.94 -16.79
C THR A 1201 20.05 -9.74 -16.02
N PHE A 1202 20.09 -9.64 -14.68
CA PHE A 1202 20.96 -10.43 -13.80
C PHE A 1202 20.27 -11.72 -13.30
N SER A 1203 19.10 -12.06 -13.86
CA SER A 1203 18.28 -13.21 -13.45
C SER A 1203 17.66 -13.12 -12.06
N ASN A 1204 17.65 -11.96 -11.38
CA ASN A 1204 16.92 -11.83 -10.12
C ASN A 1204 15.41 -11.80 -10.40
N PRO A 1205 14.60 -12.55 -9.64
CA PRO A 1205 13.17 -12.66 -9.90
C PRO A 1205 12.40 -11.44 -9.38
N LEU A 1206 11.65 -10.81 -10.29
CA LEU A 1206 10.91 -9.57 -10.04
C LEU A 1206 9.42 -9.83 -9.80
N ALA A 1207 8.79 -10.64 -10.66
CA ALA A 1207 7.36 -10.91 -10.60
C ALA A 1207 6.99 -12.32 -11.04
N LEU A 1208 5.81 -12.75 -10.62
CA LEU A 1208 5.21 -14.03 -10.99
C LEU A 1208 3.80 -13.85 -11.54
N LYS A 1209 3.46 -14.65 -12.55
CA LYS A 1209 2.15 -14.73 -13.19
C LYS A 1209 1.73 -16.19 -13.31
N LYS A 1210 0.62 -16.55 -12.66
CA LYS A 1210 0.02 -17.90 -12.78
C LYS A 1210 -0.46 -18.09 -14.24
N LEU A 1211 -0.05 -19.18 -14.89
CA LEU A 1211 -0.41 -19.49 -16.27
C LEU A 1211 -1.61 -20.43 -16.36
N GLY A 1212 -1.68 -21.43 -15.48
CA GLY A 1212 -2.74 -22.44 -15.50
C GLY A 1212 -2.34 -23.72 -14.78
N ASN A 1213 -3.22 -24.72 -14.86
CA ASN A 1213 -3.05 -26.04 -14.24
C ASN A 1213 -3.05 -27.14 -15.30
N GLY A 1214 -2.41 -28.28 -14.98
CA GLY A 1214 -2.39 -29.48 -15.81
C GLY A 1214 -0.97 -29.94 -16.19
N PRO A 1215 -0.81 -31.15 -16.74
CA PRO A 1215 0.50 -31.73 -17.04
C PRO A 1215 1.24 -31.05 -18.20
N LYS A 1216 0.60 -30.11 -18.90
CA LYS A 1216 1.21 -29.29 -19.94
C LYS A 1216 0.66 -27.87 -19.94
N ILE A 1217 1.44 -26.94 -20.46
CA ILE A 1217 1.04 -25.55 -20.65
C ILE A 1217 1.53 -25.05 -22.01
N THR A 1218 0.68 -24.29 -22.71
CA THR A 1218 1.08 -23.56 -23.91
C THR A 1218 1.16 -22.08 -23.58
N LEU A 1219 2.34 -21.49 -23.78
CA LEU A 1219 2.60 -20.08 -23.49
C LEU A 1219 2.96 -19.32 -24.76
N ASN A 1220 2.54 -18.06 -24.84
CA ASN A 1220 3.02 -17.12 -25.85
C ASN A 1220 4.39 -16.61 -25.38
N VAL A 1221 5.42 -16.78 -26.19
CA VAL A 1221 6.80 -16.44 -25.81
C VAL A 1221 7.00 -14.92 -25.89
N PRO A 1222 7.43 -14.26 -24.80
CA PRO A 1222 7.71 -12.82 -24.80
C PRO A 1222 8.96 -12.50 -25.64
N GLN A 1223 9.04 -11.27 -26.19
CA GLN A 1223 10.15 -10.83 -27.03
C GLN A 1223 11.49 -10.87 -26.27
N ASP A 1224 11.49 -10.52 -24.99
CA ASP A 1224 12.63 -10.54 -24.06
C ASP A 1224 12.69 -11.88 -23.29
N TYR A 1225 12.54 -13.01 -23.98
CA TYR A 1225 12.46 -14.36 -23.40
C TYR A 1225 13.61 -14.73 -22.44
N GLU A 1226 14.78 -14.10 -22.59
CA GLU A 1226 15.94 -14.27 -21.71
C GLU A 1226 15.66 -13.82 -20.26
N ASN A 1227 14.73 -12.89 -20.08
CA ASN A 1227 14.30 -12.34 -18.79
C ASN A 1227 13.12 -13.10 -18.18
N TYR A 1228 12.83 -14.32 -18.66
CA TYR A 1228 11.74 -15.13 -18.10
C TYR A 1228 12.21 -16.54 -17.71
N ARG A 1229 11.59 -17.04 -16.64
CA ARG A 1229 11.76 -18.41 -16.14
C ARG A 1229 10.38 -19.06 -16.00
N LEU A 1230 10.31 -20.36 -16.27
CA LEU A 1230 9.09 -21.15 -16.12
C LEU A 1230 9.21 -22.02 -14.87
N LEU A 1231 8.27 -21.86 -13.93
CA LEU A 1231 8.16 -22.60 -12.70
C LEU A 1231 7.00 -23.59 -12.79
N LEU A 1232 7.30 -24.88 -12.61
CA LEU A 1232 6.32 -25.93 -12.39
C LEU A 1232 6.30 -26.31 -10.92
N THR A 1233 5.11 -26.35 -10.32
CA THR A 1233 4.87 -26.89 -8.97
C THR A 1233 3.92 -28.07 -9.05
N VAL A 1234 4.30 -29.19 -8.45
CA VAL A 1234 3.49 -30.42 -8.39
C VAL A 1234 3.20 -30.76 -6.93
N THR A 1235 1.94 -30.99 -6.64
CA THR A 1235 1.44 -31.46 -5.34
C THR A 1235 0.88 -32.86 -5.48
N SER A 1236 1.27 -33.76 -4.56
CA SER A 1236 0.77 -35.14 -4.47
C SER A 1236 0.00 -35.33 -3.16
N PRO A 1237 -1.15 -36.03 -3.15
CA PRO A 1237 -1.82 -36.43 -1.90
C PRO A 1237 -1.00 -37.40 -1.04
N ALA A 1238 -0.12 -38.18 -1.66
CA ALA A 1238 0.75 -39.14 -0.99
C ALA A 1238 2.02 -38.50 -0.41
N GLU A 1239 2.41 -37.31 -0.87
CA GLU A 1239 3.61 -36.61 -0.42
C GLU A 1239 3.27 -35.46 0.55
N GLU A 1240 4.05 -35.34 1.62
CA GLU A 1240 3.91 -34.21 2.56
C GLU A 1240 4.50 -32.89 1.98
N TYR A 1241 5.23 -32.97 0.86
CA TYR A 1241 6.03 -31.89 0.26
C TYR A 1241 5.66 -31.59 -1.19
N VAL A 1242 5.97 -30.37 -1.65
CA VAL A 1242 5.80 -29.97 -3.05
C VAL A 1242 7.07 -30.16 -3.85
N LEU A 1243 6.93 -30.71 -5.06
CA LEU A 1243 8.00 -30.80 -6.04
C LEU A 1243 7.99 -29.54 -6.90
N ARG A 1244 9.15 -28.91 -7.10
CA ARG A 1244 9.27 -27.68 -7.88
C ARG A 1244 10.45 -27.73 -8.83
N LYS A 1245 10.25 -27.20 -10.03
CA LYS A 1245 11.31 -27.05 -11.03
C LYS A 1245 11.19 -25.69 -11.71
N LEU A 1246 12.28 -24.91 -11.66
CA LEU A 1246 12.42 -23.64 -12.35
C LEU A 1246 13.40 -23.84 -13.53
N ILE A 1247 13.02 -23.40 -14.73
CA ILE A 1247 13.87 -23.47 -15.92
C ILE A 1247 13.87 -22.16 -16.69
N SER A 1248 14.90 -21.89 -17.49
CA SER A 1248 14.84 -20.89 -18.56
C SER A 1248 13.87 -21.31 -19.65
N LEU A 1249 13.28 -20.32 -20.33
CA LEU A 1249 12.60 -20.57 -21.61
C LEU A 1249 13.61 -21.14 -22.63
N ASN A 1250 13.12 -21.73 -23.72
CA ASN A 1250 14.02 -22.34 -24.70
C ASN A 1250 14.82 -21.24 -25.43
N ILE A 1251 16.14 -21.22 -25.25
CA ILE A 1251 17.03 -20.20 -25.83
C ILE A 1251 17.40 -20.64 -27.25
N PRO A 1252 17.47 -19.74 -28.25
CA PRO A 1252 18.04 -20.06 -29.55
C PRO A 1252 19.40 -20.74 -29.40
N LEU A 1253 19.66 -21.76 -30.22
CA LEU A 1253 21.01 -22.26 -30.36
C LEU A 1253 21.86 -21.07 -30.82
N LYS A 1254 22.85 -20.66 -30.01
CA LYS A 1254 23.88 -19.73 -30.46
C LYS A 1254 24.54 -20.41 -31.65
N THR A 1255 24.20 -19.99 -32.87
CA THR A 1255 25.01 -20.27 -34.03
C THR A 1255 26.38 -19.73 -33.70
N LYS A 1256 27.38 -20.61 -33.55
CA LYS A 1256 28.75 -20.21 -33.82
C LYS A 1256 28.69 -19.54 -35.19
N GLU A 1257 28.91 -18.23 -35.26
CA GLU A 1257 29.33 -17.63 -36.51
C GLU A 1257 30.58 -18.41 -36.89
N VAL A 1258 30.40 -19.28 -37.89
CA VAL A 1258 31.50 -19.82 -38.66
C VAL A 1258 32.02 -18.60 -39.39
N ASP A 1259 33.23 -18.18 -39.04
CA ASP A 1259 34.01 -17.24 -39.84
C ASP A 1259 34.14 -17.86 -41.24
N ASP A 1260 33.28 -17.44 -42.15
CA ASP A 1260 33.58 -17.45 -43.58
C ASP A 1260 34.24 -16.11 -43.89
N ASP A 1261 35.50 -16.19 -44.35
CA ASP A 1261 36.37 -15.15 -44.93
C ASP A 1261 37.16 -14.20 -44.00
N GLU A 1262 38.34 -14.65 -43.51
CA GLU A 1262 39.69 -14.08 -43.80
C GLU A 1262 40.83 -14.78 -43.01
#